data_AF-A0A932L0T6-F1
#
_entry.id   AF-A0A932L0T6-F1
#
_cell.length_a   1.000
_cell.length_b   1.000
_cell.length_c   1.000
_cell.angle_alpha   90.00
_cell.angle_beta   90.00
_cell.angle_gamma   90.00
#
_symmetry.space_group_name_H-M   'P 1'
#
loop_
_entity.id
_entity.type
_entity.pdbx_description
1 polymer ?
#
loop_
_entity_poly.entity_id
_entity_poly.type
_entity_poly.pdbx_seq_one_letter_code
_entity_poly.pdbx_strand_id
1 'polypeptide(L)'
;MPDITRHSAMPPTKLSPQAYTSAVANHLKTFEGAVPRIYTDDYGIPTMGSGVALAVRNGSGSYTLRDLGTIGGEISGDPAKPYRFTPTETKLLNDTVGKLNDPKLDPDAQKREAKALIPEYKPGTESADKNKFGFTLSDERITKQAETAWAEHRERAFDTVRQQADKRGWSKEETDSYIESLKGSSQEVALTSMAFNAVRAPKATGAMLDNDPATMRKEILYNSNADESRGIANRRRAEADLATGSPSNWSEADQRKWQGVENSPSAKAYRKAYPNAFSDKTSSLTPEEAEAQGMTAGQYLVAKQMERDAQKDAGRTPSPTPGTQVAALDNPDVKTDWVEPTGQAKPGGNLLDTANQTGGLANEAEETQKAADQVKDEGATEQTANIDSRIQAMREMAAQPIDHPGKSALLKPVDKWTESEMKDVLNSAQGDFTGWQSGDPLKARMYEAVQDWHTNTYGDGEQKFSGGKPLEPSPIKPLNIVAMPHTTPQGEDLWKASSRMGDKLGTIAETDGYGAGVKAMQRGINMVNEAAGQPERSLAWGDYTPQEALKVDGEYGPKTDFALKDTLARHGMPKAGKADGLDQGTRDIFGPLYGGSDAPNGVLQETLNKVGGNSIEGWQDLKVDDWIGPKTTDAFAQVMDQGDPEDFTRGFGQGLGLL
;
A
#
# COMPACT_ATOMS: atom_id res chain seq x y z
N MET A 1 6.85 -31.04 0.54
CA MET A 1 6.29 -29.79 -0.02
C MET A 1 4.87 -29.70 0.49
N PRO A 2 4.45 -28.60 1.13
CA PRO A 2 3.04 -28.44 1.51
C PRO A 2 2.18 -28.59 0.25
N ASP A 3 1.06 -29.28 0.39
CA ASP A 3 0.09 -29.50 -0.68
C ASP A 3 -0.53 -28.14 -1.03
N ILE A 4 -0.04 -27.50 -2.09
CA ILE A 4 -0.57 -26.21 -2.56
C ILE A 4 -1.92 -26.54 -3.19
N THR A 5 -2.99 -26.40 -2.40
CA THR A 5 -4.35 -26.57 -2.88
C THR A 5 -4.60 -25.52 -3.97
N ARG A 6 -4.61 -25.95 -5.23
CA ARG A 6 -4.79 -25.05 -6.38
C ARG A 6 -6.25 -24.63 -6.43
N HIS A 7 -6.52 -23.36 -6.12
CA HIS A 7 -7.82 -22.76 -6.39
C HIS A 7 -7.95 -22.48 -7.90
N SER A 8 -9.14 -22.71 -8.45
CA SER A 8 -9.45 -22.25 -9.82
C SER A 8 -9.52 -20.73 -9.80
N ALA A 9 -8.91 -20.04 -10.77
CA ALA A 9 -9.00 -18.58 -10.83
C ALA A 9 -10.40 -18.08 -11.15
N MET A 10 -10.67 -16.82 -10.80
CA MET A 10 -11.94 -16.17 -11.08
C MET A 10 -12.19 -16.14 -12.59
N PRO A 11 -13.35 -16.61 -13.07
CA PRO A 11 -13.67 -16.61 -14.49
C PRO A 11 -13.83 -15.16 -14.98
N PRO A 12 -13.11 -14.73 -16.04
CA PRO A 12 -13.22 -13.37 -16.56
C PRO A 12 -14.62 -13.10 -17.13
N THR A 13 -15.18 -11.93 -16.84
CA THR A 13 -16.45 -11.46 -17.37
C THR A 13 -16.20 -10.84 -18.74
N LYS A 14 -16.36 -11.64 -19.80
CA LYS A 14 -16.13 -11.21 -21.19
C LYS A 14 -17.11 -10.10 -21.60
N LEU A 15 -16.58 -9.06 -22.22
CA LEU A 15 -17.33 -7.99 -22.85
C LEU A 15 -17.33 -8.20 -24.37
N SER A 16 -18.38 -7.75 -25.05
CA SER A 16 -18.31 -7.61 -26.51
C SER A 16 -17.24 -6.58 -26.89
N PRO A 17 -16.65 -6.63 -28.10
CA PRO A 17 -15.65 -5.64 -28.51
C PRO A 17 -16.13 -4.19 -28.34
N GLN A 18 -17.38 -3.90 -28.70
CA GLN A 18 -17.97 -2.58 -28.52
C GLN A 18 -18.17 -2.22 -27.05
N ALA A 19 -18.59 -3.17 -26.20
CA ALA A 19 -18.76 -2.94 -24.77
C ALA A 19 -17.40 -2.73 -24.08
N TYR A 20 -16.36 -3.47 -24.48
CA TYR A 20 -14.99 -3.28 -24.00
C TYR A 20 -14.47 -1.88 -24.35
N THR A 21 -14.51 -1.49 -25.63
CA THR A 21 -14.08 -0.14 -26.07
C THR A 21 -14.86 0.94 -25.33
N SER A 22 -16.17 0.77 -25.17
CA SER A 22 -17.01 1.73 -24.43
C SER A 22 -16.65 1.76 -22.94
N ALA A 23 -16.37 0.62 -22.31
CA ALA A 23 -15.98 0.56 -20.90
C ALA A 23 -14.64 1.29 -20.69
N VAL A 24 -13.64 1.02 -21.53
CA VAL A 24 -12.34 1.71 -21.49
C VAL A 24 -12.51 3.21 -21.73
N ALA A 25 -13.19 3.61 -22.81
CA ALA A 25 -13.38 5.01 -23.16
C ALA A 25 -14.12 5.79 -22.06
N ASN A 26 -15.23 5.24 -21.54
CA ASN A 26 -15.99 5.87 -20.48
C ASN A 26 -15.20 5.93 -19.18
N HIS A 27 -14.46 4.88 -18.83
CA HIS A 27 -13.64 4.87 -17.62
C HIS A 27 -12.55 5.93 -17.68
N LEU A 28 -11.82 6.02 -18.79
CA LEU A 28 -10.78 7.03 -19.00
C LEU A 28 -11.38 8.45 -19.03
N LYS A 29 -12.46 8.66 -19.78
CA LYS A 29 -13.18 9.95 -19.82
C LYS A 29 -13.62 10.40 -18.43
N THR A 30 -14.03 9.45 -17.59
CA THR A 30 -14.52 9.69 -16.24
C THR A 30 -13.41 10.08 -15.27
N PHE A 31 -12.31 9.35 -15.27
CA PHE A 31 -11.30 9.45 -14.21
C PHE A 31 -10.00 10.14 -14.63
N GLU A 32 -9.63 10.07 -15.91
CA GLU A 32 -8.48 10.81 -16.46
C GLU A 32 -8.90 12.17 -17.02
N GLY A 33 -10.19 12.33 -17.30
CA GLY A 33 -10.72 13.47 -18.05
C GLY A 33 -10.52 13.29 -19.55
N ALA A 34 -11.55 13.63 -20.31
CA ALA A 34 -11.46 13.78 -21.77
C ALA A 34 -11.51 15.27 -22.10
N VAL A 35 -10.36 15.84 -22.49
CA VAL A 35 -10.29 17.26 -22.84
C VAL A 35 -10.26 17.40 -24.36
N PRO A 36 -11.30 17.99 -24.98
CA PRO A 36 -11.40 18.09 -26.43
C PRO A 36 -10.54 19.21 -27.01
N ARG A 37 -9.61 19.78 -26.23
CA ARG A 37 -8.70 20.86 -26.60
C ARG A 37 -7.33 20.67 -25.94
N ILE A 38 -6.37 21.51 -26.32
CA ILE A 38 -5.13 21.66 -25.56
C ILE A 38 -5.43 22.47 -24.29
N TYR A 39 -4.91 22.00 -23.16
CA TYR A 39 -4.98 22.62 -21.84
C TYR A 39 -3.61 22.51 -21.17
N THR A 40 -3.46 23.03 -19.96
CA THR A 40 -2.28 22.73 -19.13
C THR A 40 -2.68 21.83 -17.96
N ASP A 41 -1.86 20.81 -17.70
CA ASP A 41 -2.06 19.91 -16.57
C ASP A 41 -1.71 20.56 -15.22
N ASP A 42 -1.71 19.78 -14.14
CA ASP A 42 -1.38 20.27 -12.82
C ASP A 42 0.04 20.85 -12.71
N TYR A 43 0.95 20.54 -13.63
CA TYR A 43 2.32 21.05 -13.67
C TYR A 43 2.50 22.21 -14.65
N GLY A 44 1.42 22.65 -15.32
CA GLY A 44 1.50 23.70 -16.34
C GLY A 44 1.98 23.18 -17.70
N ILE A 45 2.13 21.87 -17.86
CA ILE A 45 2.59 21.25 -19.11
C ILE A 45 1.42 21.27 -20.10
N PRO A 46 1.63 21.73 -21.35
CA PRO A 46 0.59 21.67 -22.37
C PRO A 46 0.24 20.21 -22.67
N THR A 47 -1.04 19.87 -22.58
CA THR A 47 -1.59 18.51 -22.62
C THR A 47 -2.89 18.50 -23.42
N MET A 48 -3.27 17.37 -24.02
CA MET A 48 -4.53 17.22 -24.75
C MET A 48 -5.20 15.85 -24.55
N GLY A 49 -6.48 15.75 -24.92
CA GLY A 49 -7.18 14.48 -24.98
C GLY A 49 -7.28 13.80 -23.62
N SER A 50 -6.78 12.57 -23.54
CA SER A 50 -6.73 11.74 -22.33
C SER A 50 -5.43 11.90 -21.53
N GLY A 51 -4.88 13.11 -21.47
CA GLY A 51 -3.63 13.38 -20.75
C GLY A 51 -2.35 13.26 -21.59
N VAL A 52 -2.44 13.37 -22.92
CA VAL A 52 -1.26 13.31 -23.80
C VAL A 52 -0.44 14.59 -23.67
N ALA A 53 0.70 14.51 -22.98
CA ALA A 53 1.63 15.63 -22.85
C ALA A 53 2.22 16.03 -24.22
N LEU A 54 2.26 17.34 -24.48
CA LEU A 54 2.80 17.92 -25.71
C LEU A 54 4.26 18.33 -25.54
N ALA A 55 4.75 18.44 -24.31
CA ALA A 55 6.15 18.70 -23.99
C ALA A 55 6.70 17.64 -23.03
N VAL A 56 7.96 17.27 -23.22
CA VAL A 56 8.66 16.25 -22.44
C VAL A 56 9.94 16.82 -21.85
N ARG A 57 10.33 16.37 -20.65
CA ARG A 57 11.64 16.73 -20.09
C ARG A 57 12.74 16.00 -20.85
N ASN A 58 13.78 16.73 -21.23
CA ASN A 58 15.00 16.18 -21.79
C ASN A 58 16.00 15.80 -20.67
N GLY A 59 17.16 15.27 -21.05
CA GLY A 59 18.20 14.87 -20.09
C GLY A 59 18.78 16.01 -19.24
N SER A 60 18.59 17.28 -19.61
CA SER A 60 18.98 18.43 -18.78
C SER A 60 17.87 18.87 -17.81
N GLY A 61 16.74 18.16 -17.77
CA GLY A 61 15.59 18.50 -16.95
C GLY A 61 14.69 19.61 -17.53
N SER A 62 15.03 20.18 -18.69
CA SER A 62 14.24 21.21 -19.36
C SER A 62 13.14 20.59 -20.22
N TYR A 63 11.99 21.25 -20.32
CA TYR A 63 10.90 20.83 -21.20
C TYR A 63 11.19 21.19 -22.66
N THR A 64 11.01 20.22 -23.56
CA THR A 64 11.05 20.42 -25.00
C THR A 64 9.70 20.03 -25.58
N LEU A 65 9.12 20.90 -26.43
CA LEU A 65 7.91 20.58 -27.16
C LEU A 65 8.19 19.39 -28.11
N ARG A 66 7.26 18.42 -28.16
CA ARG A 66 7.32 17.33 -29.13
C ARG A 66 7.22 17.90 -30.55
N ASP A 67 7.65 17.12 -31.53
CA ASP A 67 7.51 17.49 -32.94
C ASP A 67 6.06 17.86 -33.28
N LEU A 68 5.87 19.06 -33.85
CA LEU A 68 4.54 19.60 -34.15
C LEU A 68 3.82 18.79 -35.23
N GLY A 69 4.56 18.15 -36.16
CA GLY A 69 3.98 17.25 -37.15
C GLY A 69 3.37 16.00 -36.50
N THR A 70 4.09 15.44 -35.52
CA THR A 70 3.66 14.30 -34.71
C THR A 70 2.42 14.66 -33.88
N ILE A 71 2.46 15.77 -33.14
CA ILE A 71 1.29 16.26 -32.39
C ILE A 71 0.11 16.50 -33.35
N GLY A 72 0.36 17.12 -34.49
CA GLY A 72 -0.65 17.37 -35.51
C GLY A 72 -1.29 16.09 -36.06
N GLY A 73 -0.50 15.02 -36.24
CA GLY A 73 -0.97 13.70 -36.65
C GLY A 73 -1.83 13.02 -35.59
N GLU A 74 -1.52 13.21 -34.31
CA GLU A 74 -2.35 12.71 -33.20
C GLU A 74 -3.71 13.39 -33.14
N ILE A 75 -3.73 14.71 -33.37
CA ILE A 75 -4.94 15.54 -33.43
C ILE A 75 -5.83 15.11 -34.59
N SER A 76 -5.29 15.02 -35.81
CA SER A 76 -6.07 14.66 -37.00
C SER A 76 -6.41 13.17 -37.05
N GLY A 77 -5.58 12.34 -36.45
CA GLY A 77 -5.63 10.90 -36.60
C GLY A 77 -5.07 10.35 -37.90
N ASP A 78 -4.43 11.21 -38.69
CA ASP A 78 -3.80 10.87 -39.96
C ASP A 78 -2.41 11.53 -40.00
N PRO A 79 -1.33 10.77 -39.75
CA PRO A 79 0.04 11.29 -39.85
C PRO A 79 0.40 11.83 -41.25
N ALA A 80 -0.28 11.40 -42.31
CA ALA A 80 -0.08 11.93 -43.65
C ALA A 80 -0.79 13.27 -43.86
N LYS A 81 -1.77 13.61 -43.00
CA LYS A 81 -2.51 14.88 -43.00
C LYS A 81 -2.58 15.44 -41.58
N PRO A 82 -1.42 15.82 -40.99
CA PRO A 82 -1.41 16.33 -39.63
C PRO A 82 -2.12 17.67 -39.55
N TYR A 83 -2.76 17.97 -38.41
CA TYR A 83 -3.20 19.31 -38.08
C TYR A 83 -2.00 20.26 -38.16
N ARG A 84 -2.16 21.37 -38.90
CA ARG A 84 -1.11 22.37 -39.07
C ARG A 84 -1.36 23.53 -38.12
N PHE A 85 -0.55 23.61 -37.09
CA PHE A 85 -0.55 24.75 -36.18
C PHE A 85 -0.25 26.03 -36.95
N THR A 86 -1.09 27.05 -36.73
CA THR A 86 -0.83 28.40 -37.20
C THR A 86 0.43 28.97 -36.51
N PRO A 87 1.05 30.03 -37.08
CA PRO A 87 2.16 30.70 -36.41
C PRO A 87 1.81 31.18 -34.99
N THR A 88 0.58 31.65 -34.77
CA THR A 88 0.09 32.10 -33.46
C THR A 88 0.02 30.95 -32.46
N GLU A 89 -0.54 29.80 -32.85
CA GLU A 89 -0.64 28.63 -31.97
C GLU A 89 0.73 28.02 -31.66
N THR A 90 1.61 27.95 -32.66
CA THR A 90 3.00 27.52 -32.49
C THR A 90 3.72 28.42 -31.50
N LYS A 91 3.54 29.75 -31.61
CA LYS A 91 4.10 30.70 -30.66
C LYS A 91 3.53 30.49 -29.26
N LEU A 92 2.22 30.27 -29.12
CA LEU A 92 1.58 30.03 -27.83
C LEU A 92 2.14 28.78 -27.12
N LEU A 93 2.31 27.66 -27.84
CA LEU A 93 2.92 26.45 -27.29
C LEU A 93 4.38 26.68 -26.86
N ASN A 94 5.18 27.33 -27.71
CA ASN A 94 6.57 27.64 -27.39
C ASN A 94 6.70 28.62 -26.21
N ASP A 95 5.86 29.65 -26.14
CA ASP A 95 5.85 30.58 -25.02
C ASP A 95 5.47 29.86 -23.71
N THR A 96 4.49 28.94 -23.77
CA THR A 96 4.07 28.12 -22.61
C THR A 96 5.23 27.24 -22.12
N VAL A 97 5.90 26.51 -23.01
CA VAL A 97 7.10 25.72 -22.66
C VAL A 97 8.25 26.61 -22.21
N GLY A 98 8.38 27.80 -22.80
CA GLY A 98 9.37 28.82 -22.40
C GLY A 98 9.18 29.27 -20.95
N LYS A 99 7.93 29.44 -20.49
CA LYS A 99 7.61 29.73 -19.09
C LYS A 99 8.01 28.60 -18.15
N LEU A 100 7.81 27.34 -18.56
CA LEU A 100 8.24 26.18 -17.77
C LEU A 100 9.77 26.04 -17.64
N ASN A 101 10.53 26.70 -18.52
CA ASN A 101 11.99 26.64 -18.53
C ASN A 101 12.66 27.95 -18.07
N ASP A 102 11.89 28.97 -17.66
CA ASP A 102 12.46 30.27 -17.31
C ASP A 102 13.24 30.15 -15.99
N PRO A 103 14.59 30.29 -16.00
CA PRO A 103 15.41 30.13 -14.79
C PRO A 103 15.21 31.29 -13.80
N LYS A 104 14.52 32.36 -14.20
CA LYS A 104 14.20 33.50 -13.33
C LYS A 104 12.92 33.28 -12.52
N LEU A 105 12.14 32.26 -12.86
CA LEU A 105 10.93 31.89 -12.17
C LEU A 105 11.21 30.67 -11.28
N ASP A 106 10.72 30.70 -10.05
CA ASP A 106 10.65 29.49 -9.23
C ASP A 106 9.62 28.49 -9.85
N PRO A 107 9.68 27.19 -9.48
CA PRO A 107 8.81 26.17 -10.09
C PRO A 107 7.30 26.46 -10.01
N ASP A 108 6.82 27.08 -8.93
CA ASP A 108 5.40 27.41 -8.78
C ASP A 108 5.01 28.60 -9.69
N ALA A 109 5.90 29.59 -9.82
CA ALA A 109 5.74 30.68 -10.75
C ALA A 109 5.79 30.20 -12.21
N GLN A 110 6.70 29.28 -12.57
CA GLN A 110 6.77 28.66 -13.90
C GLN A 110 5.43 28.02 -14.26
N LYS A 111 4.89 27.19 -13.36
CA LYS A 111 3.57 26.54 -13.51
C LYS A 111 2.44 27.57 -13.65
N ARG A 112 2.38 28.58 -12.78
CA ARG A 112 1.34 29.61 -12.80
C ARG A 112 1.36 30.43 -14.10
N GLU A 113 2.54 30.83 -14.55
CA GLU A 113 2.72 31.62 -15.78
C GLU A 113 2.38 30.80 -17.03
N ALA A 114 2.74 29.51 -17.07
CA ALA A 114 2.35 28.61 -18.14
C ALA A 114 0.82 28.44 -18.21
N LYS A 115 0.16 28.23 -17.05
CA LYS A 115 -1.32 28.15 -16.94
C LYS A 115 -2.04 29.43 -17.34
N ALA A 116 -1.41 30.59 -17.18
CA ALA A 116 -1.98 31.86 -17.63
C ALA A 116 -2.05 31.96 -19.16
N LEU A 117 -1.11 31.32 -19.89
CA LEU A 117 -1.09 31.31 -21.35
C LEU A 117 -2.08 30.31 -21.93
N ILE A 118 -2.06 29.07 -21.44
CA ILE A 118 -3.00 28.01 -21.80
C ILE A 118 -3.68 27.55 -20.51
N PRO A 119 -4.94 27.96 -20.25
CA PRO A 119 -5.64 27.58 -19.02
C PRO A 119 -5.89 26.07 -18.91
N GLU A 120 -5.84 25.59 -17.66
CA GLU A 120 -6.38 24.29 -17.25
C GLU A 120 -7.80 24.08 -17.80
N TYR A 121 -8.17 22.81 -17.98
CA TYR A 121 -9.54 22.47 -18.33
C TYR A 121 -10.35 22.22 -17.07
N LYS A 122 -11.50 22.89 -16.95
CA LYS A 122 -12.44 22.69 -15.85
C LYS A 122 -13.74 22.10 -16.38
N PRO A 123 -13.94 20.77 -16.29
CA PRO A 123 -15.15 20.10 -16.77
C PRO A 123 -16.42 20.81 -16.29
N GLY A 124 -17.40 20.98 -17.19
CA GLY A 124 -18.71 21.56 -16.88
C GLY A 124 -18.75 23.08 -16.70
N THR A 125 -17.61 23.78 -16.70
CA THR A 125 -17.57 25.24 -16.48
C THR A 125 -17.00 26.05 -17.65
N GLU A 126 -16.42 25.38 -18.65
CA GLU A 126 -15.75 26.05 -19.76
C GLU A 126 -16.50 25.85 -21.08
N SER A 127 -16.78 26.97 -21.76
CA SER A 127 -17.29 26.94 -23.13
C SER A 127 -16.19 26.62 -24.14
N ALA A 128 -16.59 26.15 -25.32
CA ALA A 128 -15.69 25.90 -26.44
C ALA A 128 -14.86 27.14 -26.84
N ASP A 129 -15.34 28.35 -26.54
CA ASP A 129 -14.69 29.62 -26.87
C ASP A 129 -13.37 29.87 -26.12
N LYS A 130 -13.12 29.13 -25.03
CA LYS A 130 -11.83 29.18 -24.33
C LYS A 130 -10.74 28.39 -25.05
N ASN A 131 -11.09 27.63 -26.08
CA ASN A 131 -10.12 26.94 -26.90
C ASN A 131 -9.28 27.95 -27.70
N LYS A 132 -7.98 28.00 -27.40
CA LYS A 132 -7.02 28.87 -28.11
C LYS A 132 -6.53 28.28 -29.43
N PHE A 133 -7.04 27.11 -29.81
CA PHE A 133 -6.61 26.35 -30.97
C PHE A 133 -7.77 26.09 -31.93
N GLY A 134 -7.49 26.09 -33.23
CA GLY A 134 -8.45 25.96 -34.32
C GLY A 134 -8.99 24.54 -34.54
N PHE A 135 -8.91 23.65 -33.55
CA PHE A 135 -9.42 22.28 -33.62
C PHE A 135 -10.15 21.89 -32.35
N THR A 136 -10.99 20.86 -32.44
CA THR A 136 -11.60 20.19 -31.28
C THR A 136 -11.45 18.69 -31.50
N LEU A 137 -10.91 17.96 -30.51
CA LEU A 137 -10.80 16.51 -30.59
C LEU A 137 -12.19 15.89 -30.49
N SER A 138 -12.50 14.96 -31.41
CA SER A 138 -13.70 14.14 -31.27
C SER A 138 -13.52 13.11 -30.15
N ASP A 139 -14.62 12.64 -29.57
CA ASP A 139 -14.60 11.54 -28.59
C ASP A 139 -13.89 10.29 -29.16
N GLU A 140 -14.04 10.01 -30.46
CA GLU A 140 -13.33 8.92 -31.14
C GLU A 140 -11.81 9.14 -31.13
N ARG A 141 -11.35 10.37 -31.39
CA ARG A 141 -9.92 10.69 -31.36
C ARG A 141 -9.33 10.61 -29.96
N ILE A 142 -10.04 11.11 -28.96
CA ILE A 142 -9.63 11.00 -27.55
C ILE A 142 -9.55 9.52 -27.17
N THR A 143 -10.54 8.72 -27.55
CA THR A 143 -10.56 7.26 -27.30
C THR A 143 -9.35 6.58 -27.93
N LYS A 144 -9.02 6.87 -29.18
CA LYS A 144 -7.84 6.29 -29.87
C LYS A 144 -6.51 6.67 -29.22
N GLN A 145 -6.38 7.91 -28.73
CA GLN A 145 -5.20 8.33 -27.95
C GLN A 145 -5.09 7.51 -26.66
N ALA A 146 -6.22 7.39 -25.94
CA ALA A 146 -6.34 6.58 -24.75
C ALA A 146 -5.96 5.11 -25.00
N GLU A 147 -6.47 4.49 -26.07
CA GLU A 147 -6.17 3.11 -26.47
C GLU A 147 -4.67 2.85 -26.67
N THR A 148 -3.94 3.84 -27.19
CA THR A 148 -2.48 3.73 -27.39
C THR A 148 -1.75 3.63 -26.06
N ALA A 149 -2.07 4.52 -25.11
CA ALA A 149 -1.52 4.45 -23.75
C ALA A 149 -1.97 3.17 -23.03
N TRP A 150 -3.24 2.80 -23.22
CA TRP A 150 -3.87 1.64 -22.59
C TRP A 150 -3.12 0.34 -22.85
N ALA A 151 -2.58 0.14 -24.06
CA ALA A 151 -1.85 -1.07 -24.41
C ALA A 151 -0.60 -1.28 -23.53
N GLU A 152 0.13 -0.21 -23.21
CA GLU A 152 1.31 -0.28 -22.35
C GLU A 152 0.94 -0.61 -20.90
N HIS A 153 -0.11 0.03 -20.37
CA HIS A 153 -0.60 -0.25 -19.02
C HIS A 153 -1.23 -1.64 -18.89
N ARG A 154 -1.82 -2.15 -19.97
CA ARG A 154 -2.34 -3.52 -20.02
C ARG A 154 -1.23 -4.55 -19.85
N GLU A 155 -0.11 -4.38 -20.54
CA GLU A 155 1.03 -5.30 -20.36
C GLU A 155 1.59 -5.24 -18.94
N ARG A 156 1.67 -4.05 -18.33
CA ARG A 156 2.03 -3.92 -16.89
C ARG A 156 1.07 -4.66 -15.96
N ALA A 157 -0.24 -4.59 -16.24
CA ALA A 157 -1.24 -5.32 -15.48
C ALA A 157 -1.04 -6.84 -15.65
N PHE A 158 -0.79 -7.31 -16.87
CA PHE A 158 -0.50 -8.71 -17.16
C PHE A 158 0.82 -9.20 -16.56
N ASP A 159 1.86 -8.37 -16.49
CA ASP A 159 3.08 -8.71 -15.75
C ASP A 159 2.81 -8.96 -14.27
N THR A 160 1.89 -8.19 -13.68
CA THR A 160 1.44 -8.43 -12.29
C THR A 160 0.70 -9.77 -12.18
N VAL A 161 -0.12 -10.14 -13.18
CA VAL A 161 -0.76 -11.47 -13.25
C VAL A 161 0.29 -12.57 -13.33
N ARG A 162 1.29 -12.44 -14.20
CA ARG A 162 2.40 -13.40 -14.35
C ARG A 162 3.15 -13.60 -13.03
N GLN A 163 3.52 -12.51 -12.37
CA GLN A 163 4.23 -12.56 -11.09
C GLN A 163 3.39 -13.24 -9.99
N GLN A 164 2.08 -12.97 -9.94
CA GLN A 164 1.21 -13.57 -8.92
C GLN A 164 0.87 -15.03 -9.21
N ALA A 165 0.80 -15.42 -10.49
CA ALA A 165 0.60 -16.80 -10.92
C ALA A 165 1.85 -17.66 -10.64
N ASP A 166 3.04 -17.13 -10.92
CA ASP A 166 4.33 -17.78 -10.59
C ASP A 166 4.45 -18.04 -9.08
N LYS A 167 4.12 -17.05 -8.23
CA LYS A 167 4.06 -17.22 -6.77
C LYS A 167 3.08 -18.32 -6.30
N ARG A 168 2.10 -18.70 -7.15
CA ARG A 168 1.11 -19.76 -6.90
C ARG A 168 1.47 -21.08 -7.57
N GLY A 169 2.65 -21.18 -8.17
CA GLY A 169 3.12 -22.39 -8.86
C GLY A 169 2.33 -22.74 -10.12
N TRP A 170 1.75 -21.73 -10.78
CA TRP A 170 1.16 -21.90 -12.11
C TRP A 170 2.28 -22.06 -13.14
N SER A 171 2.05 -22.92 -14.13
CA SER A 171 2.93 -23.00 -15.28
C SER A 171 2.80 -21.75 -16.15
N LYS A 172 3.79 -21.54 -17.03
CA LYS A 172 3.74 -20.45 -18.01
C LYS A 172 2.52 -20.61 -18.92
N GLU A 173 2.21 -21.83 -19.35
CA GLU A 173 1.08 -22.14 -20.23
C GLU A 173 -0.27 -21.88 -19.54
N GLU A 174 -0.41 -22.26 -18.26
CA GLU A 174 -1.60 -21.96 -17.45
C GLU A 174 -1.79 -20.43 -17.33
N THR A 175 -0.70 -19.72 -17.05
CA THR A 175 -0.68 -18.26 -16.92
C THR A 175 -1.04 -17.55 -18.23
N ASP A 176 -0.40 -17.93 -19.34
CA ASP A 176 -0.63 -17.33 -20.66
C ASP A 176 -2.06 -17.63 -21.15
N SER A 177 -2.58 -18.83 -20.88
CA SER A 177 -3.98 -19.19 -21.18
C SER A 177 -4.97 -18.32 -20.40
N TYR A 178 -4.72 -18.10 -19.10
CA TYR A 178 -5.58 -17.24 -18.30
C TYR A 178 -5.50 -15.77 -18.72
N ILE A 179 -4.31 -15.26 -19.06
CA ILE A 179 -4.15 -13.90 -19.60
C ILE A 179 -4.93 -13.74 -20.92
N GLU A 180 -4.90 -14.73 -21.81
CA GLU A 180 -5.72 -14.70 -23.02
C GLU A 180 -7.22 -14.69 -22.70
N SER A 181 -7.62 -15.43 -21.65
CA SER A 181 -9.00 -15.38 -21.16
C SER A 181 -9.37 -14.04 -20.51
N LEU A 182 -8.40 -13.25 -20.02
CA LEU A 182 -8.64 -11.90 -19.50
C LEU A 182 -8.86 -10.87 -20.62
N LYS A 183 -8.29 -11.06 -21.81
CA LYS A 183 -8.43 -10.09 -22.91
C LYS A 183 -9.89 -9.84 -23.30
N GLY A 184 -10.32 -8.58 -23.36
CA GLY A 184 -11.70 -8.16 -23.57
C GLY A 184 -12.62 -8.34 -22.34
N SER A 185 -12.10 -8.51 -21.13
CA SER A 185 -12.92 -8.69 -19.91
C SER A 185 -13.04 -7.42 -19.06
N SER A 186 -14.03 -7.36 -18.17
CA SER A 186 -14.14 -6.26 -17.19
C SER A 186 -12.97 -6.25 -16.18
N GLN A 187 -12.44 -7.42 -15.82
CA GLN A 187 -11.26 -7.57 -14.97
C GLN A 187 -10.02 -6.95 -15.62
N GLU A 188 -9.80 -7.17 -16.92
CA GLU A 188 -8.73 -6.50 -17.64
C GLU A 188 -8.91 -4.98 -17.57
N VAL A 189 -10.13 -4.47 -17.76
CA VAL A 189 -10.38 -3.02 -17.70
C VAL A 189 -10.02 -2.46 -16.33
N ALA A 190 -10.44 -3.12 -15.26
CA ALA A 190 -10.13 -2.71 -13.89
C ALA A 190 -8.62 -2.72 -13.62
N LEU A 191 -7.94 -3.85 -13.88
CA LEU A 191 -6.50 -3.99 -13.61
C LEU A 191 -5.66 -3.04 -14.46
N THR A 192 -6.03 -2.85 -15.73
CA THR A 192 -5.35 -1.91 -16.61
C THR A 192 -5.54 -0.48 -16.14
N SER A 193 -6.74 -0.10 -15.66
CA SER A 193 -6.95 1.22 -15.07
C SER A 193 -6.12 1.45 -13.81
N MET A 194 -5.99 0.44 -12.95
CA MET A 194 -5.10 0.54 -11.78
C MET A 194 -3.64 0.77 -12.21
N ALA A 195 -3.18 0.01 -13.20
CA ALA A 195 -1.84 0.18 -13.78
C ALA A 195 -1.68 1.51 -14.53
N PHE A 196 -2.76 2.08 -15.09
CA PHE A 196 -2.80 3.42 -15.67
C PHE A 196 -2.41 4.48 -14.63
N ASN A 197 -2.98 4.37 -13.43
CA ASN A 197 -2.68 5.25 -12.30
C ASN A 197 -1.48 4.75 -11.46
N ALA A 198 -0.50 4.11 -12.09
CA ALA A 198 0.72 3.59 -11.46
C ALA A 198 0.51 2.67 -10.23
N VAL A 199 -0.69 2.16 -9.99
CA VAL A 199 -0.99 1.29 -8.85
C VAL A 199 -0.81 -0.16 -9.23
N ARG A 200 0.26 -0.74 -8.70
CA ARG A 200 0.48 -2.19 -8.72
C ARG A 200 -0.48 -2.81 -7.70
N ALA A 201 -1.33 -3.73 -8.13
CA ALA A 201 -2.35 -4.35 -7.29
C ALA A 201 -2.08 -5.84 -7.03
N PRO A 202 -0.87 -6.25 -6.57
CA PRO A 202 -0.49 -7.65 -6.51
C PRO A 202 -1.40 -8.49 -5.62
N LYS A 203 -1.92 -7.92 -4.51
CA LYS A 203 -2.86 -8.61 -3.62
C LYS A 203 -4.24 -8.80 -4.27
N ALA A 204 -4.74 -7.79 -4.98
CA ALA A 204 -5.99 -7.89 -5.73
C ALA A 204 -5.88 -8.91 -6.87
N THR A 205 -4.78 -8.87 -7.63
CA THR A 205 -4.47 -9.85 -8.67
C THR A 205 -4.31 -11.26 -8.10
N GLY A 206 -3.69 -11.39 -6.93
CA GLY A 206 -3.59 -12.66 -6.23
C GLY A 206 -4.96 -13.23 -5.87
N ALA A 207 -5.82 -12.40 -5.25
CA ALA A 207 -7.19 -12.80 -4.91
C ALA A 207 -8.02 -13.17 -6.16
N MET A 208 -7.79 -12.52 -7.31
CA MET A 208 -8.40 -12.92 -8.59
C MET A 208 -7.98 -14.33 -9.00
N LEU A 209 -6.69 -14.66 -8.88
CA LEU A 209 -6.17 -16.00 -9.17
C LEU A 209 -6.63 -17.07 -8.18
N ASP A 210 -7.02 -16.67 -6.97
CA ASP A 210 -7.55 -17.53 -5.92
C ASP A 210 -9.10 -17.64 -5.96
N ASN A 211 -9.76 -17.00 -6.92
CA ASN A 211 -11.22 -16.88 -7.03
C ASN A 211 -11.86 -16.35 -5.73
N ASP A 212 -11.30 -15.25 -5.23
CA ASP A 212 -11.70 -14.59 -3.99
C ASP A 212 -12.16 -13.15 -4.29
N PRO A 213 -13.39 -12.96 -4.82
CA PRO A 213 -13.88 -11.66 -5.23
C PRO A 213 -14.00 -10.68 -4.05
N ALA A 214 -14.26 -11.17 -2.84
CA ALA A 214 -14.34 -10.34 -1.64
C ALA A 214 -12.98 -9.71 -1.28
N THR A 215 -11.90 -10.50 -1.30
CA THR A 215 -10.55 -9.96 -1.06
C THR A 215 -10.10 -9.07 -2.21
N MET A 216 -10.35 -9.46 -3.48
CA MET A 216 -10.02 -8.61 -4.62
C MET A 216 -10.68 -7.23 -4.49
N ARG A 217 -11.98 -7.21 -4.16
CA ARG A 217 -12.75 -5.98 -3.96
C ARG A 217 -12.21 -5.14 -2.81
N LYS A 218 -11.88 -5.77 -1.66
CA LYS A 218 -11.27 -5.11 -0.50
C LYS A 218 -9.95 -4.43 -0.88
N GLU A 219 -9.07 -5.15 -1.55
CA GLU A 219 -7.75 -4.65 -1.92
C GLU A 219 -7.86 -3.44 -2.86
N ILE A 220 -8.76 -3.48 -3.83
CA ILE A 220 -9.01 -2.35 -4.73
C ILE A 220 -9.62 -1.16 -3.95
N LEU A 221 -10.70 -1.37 -3.19
CA LEU A 221 -11.40 -0.27 -2.53
C LEU A 221 -10.58 0.41 -1.43
N TYR A 222 -10.01 -0.39 -0.53
CA TYR A 222 -9.51 0.12 0.75
C TYR A 222 -7.99 0.17 0.81
N ASN A 223 -7.28 -0.71 0.11
CA ASN A 223 -5.83 -0.81 0.25
C ASN A 223 -5.05 -0.20 -0.93
N SER A 224 -5.74 0.23 -1.98
CA SER A 224 -5.11 0.79 -3.20
C SER A 224 -5.27 2.32 -3.35
N ASN A 225 -5.82 2.98 -2.33
CA ASN A 225 -5.89 4.44 -2.22
C ASN A 225 -4.91 4.95 -1.14
N ALA A 226 -3.61 4.82 -1.40
CA ALA A 226 -2.56 5.17 -0.43
C ALA A 226 -2.53 6.66 -0.07
N ASP A 227 -2.96 7.54 -0.98
CA ASP A 227 -2.86 8.99 -0.82
C ASP A 227 -4.13 9.63 -0.22
N GLU A 228 -5.11 8.80 0.17
CA GLU A 228 -6.37 9.25 0.80
C GLU A 228 -7.09 10.38 0.03
N SER A 229 -6.94 10.41 -1.29
CA SER A 229 -7.55 11.47 -2.11
C SER A 229 -9.00 11.11 -2.46
N ARG A 230 -9.90 12.11 -2.37
CA ARG A 230 -11.34 11.92 -2.65
C ARG A 230 -11.61 11.46 -4.08
N GLY A 231 -10.86 11.98 -5.07
CA GLY A 231 -11.00 11.59 -6.47
C GLY A 231 -10.65 10.13 -6.71
N ILE A 232 -9.64 9.62 -6.00
CA ILE A 232 -9.21 8.23 -6.11
C ILE A 232 -10.26 7.28 -5.51
N ALA A 233 -10.98 7.64 -4.45
CA ALA A 233 -12.01 6.77 -3.87
C ALA A 233 -13.15 6.41 -4.86
N ASN A 234 -13.67 7.39 -5.60
CA ASN A 234 -14.69 7.14 -6.65
C ASN A 234 -14.15 6.21 -7.75
N ARG A 235 -12.89 6.40 -8.13
CA ARG A 235 -12.20 5.57 -9.11
C ARG A 235 -12.04 4.13 -8.63
N ARG A 236 -11.53 3.94 -7.41
CA ARG A 236 -11.37 2.60 -6.81
C ARG A 236 -12.71 1.88 -6.70
N ARG A 237 -13.80 2.61 -6.43
CA ARG A 237 -15.14 2.01 -6.46
C ARG A 237 -15.50 1.48 -7.85
N ALA A 238 -15.34 2.28 -8.89
CA ALA A 238 -15.64 1.84 -10.25
C ALA A 238 -14.74 0.69 -10.73
N GLU A 239 -13.45 0.72 -10.40
CA GLU A 239 -12.51 -0.37 -10.70
C GLU A 239 -12.91 -1.66 -9.96
N ALA A 240 -13.31 -1.56 -8.69
CA ALA A 240 -13.76 -2.71 -7.90
C ALA A 240 -15.06 -3.30 -8.46
N ASP A 241 -16.01 -2.46 -8.89
CA ASP A 241 -17.25 -2.88 -9.53
C ASP A 241 -16.99 -3.54 -10.90
N LEU A 242 -16.05 -3.04 -11.69
CA LEU A 242 -15.61 -3.68 -12.94
C LEU A 242 -14.93 -5.04 -12.68
N ALA A 243 -14.05 -5.10 -11.68
CA ALA A 243 -13.29 -6.29 -11.37
C ALA A 243 -14.15 -7.45 -10.84
N THR A 244 -15.13 -7.12 -9.99
CA THR A 244 -15.81 -8.12 -9.15
C THR A 244 -17.31 -8.19 -9.37
N GLY A 245 -17.90 -7.25 -10.13
CA GLY A 245 -19.35 -7.12 -10.25
C GLY A 245 -20.02 -6.68 -8.95
N SER A 246 -21.34 -6.80 -8.90
CA SER A 246 -22.11 -6.49 -7.69
C SER A 246 -21.96 -7.61 -6.65
N PRO A 247 -21.64 -7.29 -5.38
CA PRO A 247 -21.62 -8.28 -4.31
C PRO A 247 -22.93 -9.03 -4.12
N SER A 248 -24.08 -8.45 -4.51
CA SER A 248 -25.39 -9.11 -4.45
C SER A 248 -25.48 -10.38 -5.31
N ASN A 249 -24.59 -10.51 -6.30
CA ASN A 249 -24.61 -11.61 -7.26
C ASN A 249 -23.58 -12.70 -6.90
N TRP A 250 -22.84 -12.54 -5.81
CA TRP A 250 -21.81 -13.50 -5.39
C TRP A 250 -22.40 -14.69 -4.66
N SER A 251 -21.58 -15.72 -4.44
CA SER A 251 -21.95 -16.84 -3.57
C SER A 251 -22.23 -16.35 -2.14
N GLU A 252 -23.07 -17.07 -1.39
CA GLU A 252 -23.35 -16.69 0.01
C GLU A 252 -22.07 -16.63 0.86
N ALA A 253 -21.09 -17.49 0.59
CA ALA A 253 -19.82 -17.51 1.30
C ALA A 253 -19.02 -16.21 1.05
N ASP A 254 -18.94 -15.79 -0.21
CA ASP A 254 -18.25 -14.55 -0.58
C ASP A 254 -19.00 -13.31 -0.07
N GLN A 255 -20.35 -13.34 -0.08
CA GLN A 255 -21.17 -12.28 0.51
C GLN A 255 -20.91 -12.12 2.01
N ARG A 256 -20.86 -13.23 2.77
CA ARG A 256 -20.54 -13.20 4.20
C ARG A 256 -19.13 -12.68 4.45
N LYS A 257 -18.15 -13.13 3.65
CA LYS A 257 -16.77 -12.63 3.73
C LYS A 257 -16.71 -11.12 3.46
N TRP A 258 -17.42 -10.65 2.45
CA TRP A 258 -17.54 -9.23 2.12
C TRP A 258 -18.21 -8.42 3.22
N GLN A 259 -19.29 -8.94 3.82
CA GLN A 259 -19.94 -8.32 4.97
C GLN A 259 -18.98 -8.19 6.16
N GLY A 260 -18.13 -9.19 6.40
CA GLY A 260 -17.05 -9.11 7.39
C GLY A 260 -16.07 -7.97 7.11
N VAL A 261 -15.66 -7.80 5.85
CA VAL A 261 -14.81 -6.65 5.43
C VAL A 261 -15.54 -5.32 5.67
N GLU A 262 -16.79 -5.21 5.24
CA GLU A 262 -17.62 -4.01 5.38
C GLU A 262 -17.88 -3.63 6.83
N ASN A 263 -17.97 -4.61 7.73
CA ASN A 263 -18.18 -4.40 9.14
C ASN A 263 -16.90 -3.99 9.89
N SER A 264 -15.73 -4.14 9.28
CA SER A 264 -14.45 -3.78 9.90
C SER A 264 -14.37 -2.27 10.20
N PRO A 265 -13.68 -1.88 11.30
CA PRO A 265 -13.51 -0.46 11.64
C PRO A 265 -12.87 0.36 10.53
N SER A 266 -11.91 -0.19 9.79
CA SER A 266 -11.21 0.51 8.70
C SER A 266 -12.15 0.78 7.51
N ALA A 267 -12.96 -0.19 7.09
CA ALA A 267 -13.93 0.00 6.01
C ALA A 267 -14.99 1.06 6.40
N LYS A 268 -15.50 1.01 7.63
CA LYS A 268 -16.44 2.02 8.16
C LYS A 268 -15.83 3.42 8.19
N ALA A 269 -14.59 3.54 8.66
CA ALA A 269 -13.86 4.81 8.67
C ALA A 269 -13.65 5.35 7.25
N TYR A 270 -13.23 4.50 6.31
CA TYR A 270 -13.03 4.88 4.91
C TYR A 270 -14.33 5.37 4.26
N ARG A 271 -15.43 4.63 4.42
CA ARG A 271 -16.74 5.05 3.89
C ARG A 271 -17.23 6.36 4.47
N LYS A 272 -17.00 6.59 5.78
CA LYS A 272 -17.31 7.86 6.44
C LYS A 272 -16.48 9.02 5.88
N ALA A 273 -15.22 8.78 5.52
CA ALA A 273 -14.34 9.78 4.91
C ALA A 273 -14.73 10.12 3.46
N TYR A 274 -15.30 9.16 2.71
CA TYR A 274 -15.64 9.31 1.29
C TYR A 274 -17.12 8.99 0.97
N PRO A 275 -18.10 9.65 1.60
CA PRO A 275 -19.51 9.26 1.48
C PRO A 275 -20.03 9.29 0.04
N ASN A 276 -19.51 10.17 -0.82
CA ASN A 276 -19.93 10.25 -2.23
C ASN A 276 -19.57 8.99 -3.03
N ALA A 277 -18.44 8.35 -2.75
CA ALA A 277 -18.00 7.13 -3.42
C ALA A 277 -18.87 5.91 -3.07
N PHE A 278 -19.62 5.99 -1.97
CA PHE A 278 -20.44 4.91 -1.43
C PHE A 278 -21.91 5.28 -1.27
N SER A 279 -22.33 6.45 -1.76
CA SER A 279 -23.74 6.83 -1.73
C SER A 279 -24.49 6.06 -2.80
N ASP A 280 -25.58 5.40 -2.43
CA ASP A 280 -26.45 4.68 -3.38
C ASP A 280 -27.12 5.61 -4.42
N LYS A 281 -26.98 6.93 -4.24
CA LYS A 281 -27.61 7.96 -5.06
C LYS A 281 -27.32 7.81 -6.55
N THR A 282 -26.15 7.29 -6.95
CA THR A 282 -25.78 7.10 -8.37
C THR A 282 -26.73 6.17 -9.14
N SER A 283 -27.44 5.27 -8.45
CA SER A 283 -28.46 4.41 -9.09
C SER A 283 -29.80 5.12 -9.37
N SER A 284 -30.06 6.24 -8.66
CA SER A 284 -31.32 6.99 -8.70
C SER A 284 -31.28 8.33 -9.44
N LEU A 285 -30.10 8.79 -9.88
CA LEU A 285 -29.98 10.08 -10.53
C LEU A 285 -30.75 10.11 -11.85
N THR A 286 -31.52 11.16 -12.08
CA THR A 286 -31.96 11.55 -13.42
C THR A 286 -30.78 12.10 -14.24
N PRO A 287 -30.86 12.16 -15.58
CA PRO A 287 -29.81 12.75 -16.40
C PRO A 287 -29.42 14.18 -15.97
N GLU A 288 -30.39 14.99 -15.56
CA GLU A 288 -30.18 16.36 -15.07
C GLU A 288 -29.52 16.41 -13.69
N GLU A 289 -29.84 15.48 -12.78
CA GLU A 289 -29.16 15.38 -11.48
C GLU A 289 -27.75 14.81 -11.61
N ALA A 290 -27.52 13.91 -12.56
CA ALA A 290 -26.21 13.41 -12.91
C ALA A 290 -25.34 14.55 -13.46
N GLU A 291 -25.86 15.32 -14.41
CA GLU A 291 -25.18 16.50 -14.97
C GLU A 291 -24.91 17.58 -13.92
N ALA A 292 -25.87 17.86 -13.03
CA ALA A 292 -25.70 18.79 -11.91
C ALA A 292 -24.65 18.33 -10.88
N GLN A 293 -24.38 17.03 -10.79
CA GLN A 293 -23.31 16.44 -9.97
C GLN A 293 -21.98 16.31 -10.72
N GLY A 294 -21.88 16.92 -11.91
CA GLY A 294 -20.68 16.84 -12.75
C GLY A 294 -20.50 15.48 -13.42
N MET A 295 -21.51 14.60 -13.40
CA MET A 295 -21.48 13.38 -14.18
C MET A 295 -21.73 13.69 -15.66
N THR A 296 -20.82 13.24 -16.51
CA THR A 296 -20.99 13.25 -17.96
C THR A 296 -22.10 12.29 -18.37
N ALA A 297 -22.78 12.57 -19.49
CA ALA A 297 -23.78 11.68 -20.06
C ALA A 297 -23.27 10.23 -20.25
N GLY A 298 -21.96 10.04 -20.49
CA GLY A 298 -21.33 8.72 -20.58
C GLY A 298 -21.30 7.96 -19.25
N GLN A 299 -21.02 8.63 -18.13
CA GLN A 299 -21.03 8.03 -16.79
C GLN A 299 -22.42 7.56 -16.39
N TYR A 300 -23.43 8.38 -16.70
CA TYR A 300 -24.83 8.03 -16.48
C TYR A 300 -25.26 6.81 -17.32
N LEU A 301 -24.89 6.80 -18.61
CA LEU A 301 -25.24 5.71 -19.52
C LEU A 301 -24.55 4.40 -19.17
N VAL A 302 -23.30 4.41 -18.70
CA VAL A 302 -22.61 3.19 -18.22
C VAL A 302 -23.28 2.64 -16.97
N ALA A 303 -23.60 3.48 -15.98
CA ALA A 303 -24.31 3.05 -14.78
C ALA A 303 -25.67 2.42 -15.12
N LYS A 304 -26.43 3.04 -16.02
CA LYS A 304 -27.74 2.52 -16.48
C LYS A 304 -27.61 1.30 -17.41
N GLN A 305 -26.49 1.15 -18.13
CA GLN A 305 -26.25 -0.03 -18.97
C GLN A 305 -25.88 -1.24 -18.10
N MET A 306 -24.99 -1.07 -17.12
CA MET A 306 -24.63 -2.10 -16.15
C MET A 306 -25.85 -2.56 -15.34
N GLU A 307 -26.73 -1.64 -14.96
CA GLU A 307 -28.01 -1.96 -14.30
C GLU A 307 -28.94 -2.79 -15.21
N ARG A 308 -29.10 -2.39 -16.49
CA ARG A 308 -29.92 -3.13 -17.46
C ARG A 308 -29.38 -4.52 -17.77
N ASP A 309 -28.06 -4.67 -17.85
CA ASP A 309 -27.43 -5.96 -18.12
C ASP A 309 -27.54 -6.89 -16.89
N ALA A 310 -27.36 -6.36 -15.69
CA ALA A 310 -27.61 -7.10 -14.44
C ALA A 310 -29.08 -7.57 -14.29
N GLN A 311 -30.05 -6.73 -14.71
CA GLN A 311 -31.47 -7.10 -14.71
C GLN A 311 -31.82 -8.14 -15.79
N LYS A 312 -31.13 -8.13 -16.94
CA LYS A 312 -31.33 -9.13 -18.00
C LYS A 312 -30.83 -10.51 -17.61
N ASP A 313 -29.73 -10.60 -16.87
CA ASP A 313 -29.16 -11.88 -16.44
C ASP A 313 -29.92 -12.50 -15.26
N ALA A 314 -30.51 -11.69 -14.38
CA ALA A 314 -31.39 -12.17 -13.30
C ALA A 314 -32.72 -12.79 -13.80
N GLY A 315 -33.10 -12.55 -15.07
CA GLY A 315 -34.35 -13.03 -15.67
C GLY A 315 -34.24 -14.31 -16.49
N ARG A 316 -33.05 -14.90 -16.67
CA ARG A 316 -32.86 -16.12 -17.47
C ARG A 316 -32.78 -17.36 -16.59
N THR A 317 -33.91 -18.04 -16.40
CA THR A 317 -33.91 -19.47 -16.05
C THR A 317 -33.41 -20.29 -17.25
N PRO A 318 -32.49 -21.26 -17.07
CA PRO A 318 -31.98 -22.05 -18.18
C PRO A 318 -33.08 -22.96 -18.76
N SER A 319 -33.42 -22.78 -20.03
CA SER A 319 -34.23 -23.75 -20.77
C SER A 319 -33.42 -25.01 -21.06
N PRO A 320 -34.03 -26.21 -21.00
CA PRO A 320 -33.33 -27.47 -21.20
C PRO A 320 -32.90 -27.64 -22.68
N THR A 321 -31.69 -28.14 -22.85
CA THR A 321 -31.04 -28.43 -24.14
C THR A 321 -31.82 -29.46 -24.97
N PRO A 322 -32.00 -29.28 -26.28
CA PRO A 322 -32.65 -30.29 -27.13
C PRO A 322 -31.66 -31.38 -27.58
N GLY A 323 -31.97 -32.62 -27.20
CA GLY A 323 -31.89 -33.82 -28.06
C GLY A 323 -30.52 -34.41 -28.41
N THR A 324 -30.17 -35.51 -27.74
CA THR A 324 -29.42 -36.62 -28.35
C THR A 324 -30.35 -37.83 -28.39
N GLN A 325 -30.69 -38.28 -29.60
CA GLN A 325 -31.43 -39.53 -29.83
C GLN A 325 -30.51 -40.73 -29.57
N VAL A 326 -30.94 -41.67 -28.74
CA VAL A 326 -30.49 -43.07 -28.80
C VAL A 326 -31.69 -43.99 -28.52
N ALA A 327 -31.68 -45.12 -29.23
CA ALA A 327 -32.78 -46.02 -29.52
C ALA A 327 -33.46 -46.69 -28.31
N ALA A 328 -34.71 -47.11 -28.58
CA ALA A 328 -35.64 -47.83 -27.74
C ALA A 328 -35.17 -49.20 -27.26
N LEU A 329 -35.69 -49.64 -26.10
CA LEU A 329 -36.20 -51.00 -25.85
C LEU A 329 -37.16 -50.99 -24.63
N ASP A 330 -38.18 -51.85 -24.73
CA ASP A 330 -39.39 -51.99 -23.92
C ASP A 330 -39.22 -52.26 -22.41
N ASN A 331 -40.14 -51.75 -21.58
CA ASN A 331 -41.08 -52.55 -20.76
C ASN A 331 -42.08 -51.65 -19.97
N PRO A 332 -43.35 -52.07 -19.75
CA PRO A 332 -44.34 -51.28 -19.02
C PRO A 332 -44.52 -51.72 -17.55
N ASP A 333 -45.41 -50.97 -16.87
CA ASP A 333 -45.97 -51.13 -15.52
C ASP A 333 -45.25 -50.44 -14.36
N VAL A 334 -45.88 -49.38 -13.83
CA VAL A 334 -46.42 -49.35 -12.45
C VAL A 334 -47.35 -48.12 -12.30
N LYS A 335 -48.55 -48.38 -11.79
CA LYS A 335 -49.60 -47.42 -11.41
C LYS A 335 -49.19 -46.58 -10.19
N THR A 336 -49.59 -45.31 -10.16
CA THR A 336 -49.82 -44.58 -8.90
C THR A 336 -51.16 -43.85 -8.94
N ASP A 337 -51.96 -44.09 -7.91
CA ASP A 337 -53.31 -43.58 -7.74
C ASP A 337 -53.32 -42.17 -7.15
N TRP A 338 -54.30 -41.43 -7.66
CA TRP A 338 -54.80 -40.13 -7.24
C TRP A 338 -55.75 -40.29 -6.05
N VAL A 339 -55.60 -39.50 -4.97
CA VAL A 339 -56.73 -39.11 -4.09
C VAL A 339 -56.47 -37.71 -3.51
N GLU A 340 -57.45 -36.84 -3.72
CA GLU A 340 -57.63 -35.52 -3.09
C GLU A 340 -59.02 -35.53 -2.39
N PRO A 341 -59.49 -34.47 -1.70
CA PRO A 341 -59.71 -34.45 -0.25
C PRO A 341 -61.17 -34.21 0.18
N THR A 342 -61.51 -34.47 1.45
CA THR A 342 -62.64 -33.85 2.20
C THR A 342 -62.35 -34.04 3.70
N GLY A 343 -62.72 -33.21 4.67
CA GLY A 343 -63.51 -31.98 4.74
C GLY A 343 -63.92 -31.73 6.20
N GLN A 344 -64.51 -30.56 6.42
CA GLN A 344 -65.44 -30.20 7.51
C GLN A 344 -64.94 -29.74 8.89
N ALA A 345 -65.81 -28.94 9.50
CA ALA A 345 -65.56 -27.81 10.36
C ALA A 345 -66.52 -27.78 11.57
N LYS A 346 -66.13 -26.98 12.59
CA LYS A 346 -66.95 -26.23 13.59
C LYS A 346 -67.60 -27.01 14.76
N PRO A 347 -68.09 -26.34 15.85
CA PRO A 347 -67.72 -25.04 16.48
C PRO A 347 -67.81 -24.96 18.04
N GLY A 348 -67.40 -23.80 18.61
CA GLY A 348 -67.94 -23.16 19.85
C GLY A 348 -67.13 -23.39 21.14
N GLY A 349 -66.94 -22.46 22.09
CA GLY A 349 -67.35 -21.06 22.30
C GLY A 349 -67.00 -20.62 23.75
N ASN A 350 -66.98 -19.30 24.00
CA ASN A 350 -66.99 -18.54 25.29
C ASN A 350 -65.77 -18.59 26.23
N LEU A 351 -65.55 -17.65 27.18
CA LEU A 351 -65.68 -16.17 27.35
C LEU A 351 -65.28 -15.94 28.84
N LEU A 352 -64.45 -14.92 29.14
CA LEU A 352 -64.16 -14.31 30.45
C LEU A 352 -63.47 -15.15 31.54
N ASP A 353 -62.28 -14.70 31.99
CA ASP A 353 -62.14 -14.18 33.37
C ASP A 353 -60.92 -13.27 33.54
N THR A 354 -61.02 -12.34 34.50
CA THR A 354 -60.11 -11.21 34.71
C THR A 354 -59.44 -11.33 36.09
N ALA A 355 -58.20 -10.81 36.18
CA ALA A 355 -57.55 -10.19 37.36
C ALA A 355 -56.53 -10.97 38.21
N ASN A 356 -55.56 -10.16 38.69
CA ASN A 356 -54.50 -10.35 39.70
C ASN A 356 -53.24 -11.14 39.28
N GLN A 357 -52.00 -10.74 39.61
CA GLN A 357 -51.44 -9.56 40.28
C GLN A 357 -49.90 -9.64 40.14
N THR A 358 -49.25 -8.48 39.95
CA THR A 358 -47.92 -8.06 40.46
C THR A 358 -46.84 -9.11 40.74
N GLY A 359 -45.76 -9.08 39.96
CA GLY A 359 -44.49 -9.77 40.26
C GLY A 359 -43.43 -9.57 39.19
N GLY A 360 -43.06 -8.33 38.86
CA GLY A 360 -42.11 -8.05 37.78
C GLY A 360 -41.24 -6.85 38.09
N LEU A 361 -40.31 -6.99 39.05
CA LEU A 361 -39.17 -6.07 39.24
C LEU A 361 -37.89 -6.76 39.76
N ALA A 362 -37.89 -8.09 39.95
CA ALA A 362 -36.69 -8.84 40.37
C ALA A 362 -35.96 -9.52 39.20
N ASN A 363 -36.66 -9.85 38.11
CA ASN A 363 -36.06 -10.59 36.98
C ASN A 363 -35.34 -9.70 35.96
N GLU A 364 -35.68 -8.40 35.87
CA GLU A 364 -35.01 -7.48 34.93
C GLU A 364 -33.60 -7.09 35.41
N ALA A 365 -33.34 -7.07 36.73
CA ALA A 365 -32.00 -6.79 37.24
C ALA A 365 -31.02 -7.95 37.01
N GLU A 366 -31.49 -9.20 37.06
CA GLU A 366 -30.66 -10.40 36.87
C GLU A 366 -30.36 -10.66 35.38
N GLU A 367 -31.30 -10.36 34.48
CA GLU A 367 -31.07 -10.40 33.02
C GLU A 367 -30.16 -9.27 32.53
N THR A 368 -30.24 -8.08 33.13
CA THR A 368 -29.35 -6.96 32.77
C THR A 368 -27.90 -7.19 33.25
N GLN A 369 -27.71 -7.85 34.40
CA GLN A 369 -26.40 -8.25 34.90
C GLN A 369 -25.78 -9.36 34.02
N LYS A 370 -26.58 -10.38 33.64
CA LYS A 370 -26.13 -11.43 32.71
C LYS A 370 -25.76 -10.89 31.34
N ALA A 371 -26.54 -9.96 30.79
CA ALA A 371 -26.21 -9.31 29.50
C ALA A 371 -24.94 -8.44 29.58
N ALA A 372 -24.70 -7.77 30.71
CA ALA A 372 -23.48 -6.98 30.93
C ALA A 372 -22.23 -7.87 31.10
N ASP A 373 -22.37 -9.03 31.73
CA ASP A 373 -21.29 -10.01 31.87
C ASP A 373 -21.01 -10.74 30.54
N GLN A 374 -22.04 -11.02 29.73
CA GLN A 374 -21.88 -11.61 28.39
C GLN A 374 -21.20 -10.66 27.39
N VAL A 375 -21.53 -9.36 27.43
CA VAL A 375 -20.87 -8.33 26.60
C VAL A 375 -19.42 -8.08 27.01
N LYS A 376 -19.07 -8.28 28.28
CA LYS A 376 -17.67 -8.24 28.75
C LYS A 376 -16.86 -9.45 28.27
N ASP A 377 -17.44 -10.64 28.29
CA ASP A 377 -16.77 -11.86 27.81
C ASP A 377 -16.60 -11.89 26.29
N GLU A 378 -17.60 -11.41 25.52
CA GLU A 378 -17.51 -11.29 24.06
C GLU A 378 -16.52 -10.20 23.61
N GLY A 379 -16.50 -9.05 24.29
CA GLY A 379 -15.52 -7.98 24.03
C GLY A 379 -14.08 -8.38 24.37
N ALA A 380 -13.89 -9.14 25.46
CA ALA A 380 -12.57 -9.66 25.83
C ALA A 380 -12.08 -10.74 24.84
N THR A 381 -12.96 -11.62 24.35
CA THR A 381 -12.59 -12.64 23.35
C THR A 381 -12.31 -12.04 21.98
N GLU A 382 -13.06 -11.04 21.52
CA GLU A 382 -12.80 -10.35 20.25
C GLU A 382 -11.51 -9.50 20.31
N GLN A 383 -11.25 -8.83 21.43
CA GLN A 383 -10.02 -8.05 21.64
C GLN A 383 -8.79 -8.96 21.72
N THR A 384 -8.90 -10.13 22.37
CA THR A 384 -7.83 -11.15 22.44
C THR A 384 -7.56 -11.74 21.05
N ALA A 385 -8.59 -12.13 20.30
CA ALA A 385 -8.44 -12.63 18.92
C ALA A 385 -7.82 -11.60 17.96
N ASN A 386 -8.12 -10.30 18.15
CA ASN A 386 -7.51 -9.22 17.39
C ASN A 386 -6.03 -9.03 17.75
N ILE A 387 -5.68 -9.08 19.04
CA ILE A 387 -4.28 -9.05 19.50
C ILE A 387 -3.50 -10.23 18.91
N ASP A 388 -4.05 -11.44 18.94
CA ASP A 388 -3.42 -12.63 18.37
C ASP A 388 -3.15 -12.48 16.87
N SER A 389 -4.08 -11.89 16.11
CA SER A 389 -3.90 -11.65 14.68
C SER A 389 -2.78 -10.65 14.36
N ARG A 390 -2.61 -9.61 15.19
CA ARG A 390 -1.54 -8.61 15.03
C ARG A 390 -0.17 -9.17 15.42
N ILE A 391 -0.12 -9.98 16.46
CA ILE A 391 1.09 -10.70 16.88
C ILE A 391 1.54 -11.66 15.78
N GLN A 392 0.60 -12.40 15.21
CA GLN A 392 0.88 -13.32 14.10
C GLN A 392 1.36 -12.57 12.85
N ALA A 393 0.70 -11.49 12.44
CA ALA A 393 1.11 -10.68 11.30
C ALA A 393 2.52 -10.08 11.49
N MET A 394 2.85 -9.66 12.71
CA MET A 394 4.19 -9.19 13.07
C MET A 394 5.24 -10.31 12.95
N ARG A 395 4.97 -11.50 13.50
CA ARG A 395 5.86 -12.67 13.37
C ARG A 395 6.11 -13.02 11.90
N GLU A 396 5.05 -13.05 11.10
CA GLU A 396 5.13 -13.31 9.66
C GLU A 396 5.98 -12.27 8.95
N MET A 397 5.73 -10.97 9.19
CA MET A 397 6.50 -9.89 8.57
C MET A 397 7.98 -9.94 8.96
N ALA A 398 8.29 -10.22 10.22
CA ALA A 398 9.66 -10.37 10.72
C ALA A 398 10.38 -11.56 10.06
N ALA A 399 9.66 -12.63 9.72
CA ALA A 399 10.22 -13.81 9.05
C ALA A 399 10.40 -13.66 7.53
N GLN A 400 9.65 -12.75 6.89
CA GLN A 400 9.71 -12.59 5.43
C GLN A 400 10.92 -11.75 4.98
N PRO A 401 11.58 -12.13 3.87
CA PRO A 401 12.55 -11.26 3.21
C PRO A 401 11.92 -9.93 2.76
N ILE A 402 12.75 -8.90 2.58
CA ILE A 402 12.30 -7.63 2.00
C ILE A 402 12.15 -7.79 0.47
N ASP A 403 10.91 -7.70 -0.02
CA ASP A 403 10.58 -7.83 -1.45
C ASP A 403 11.13 -6.69 -2.33
N HIS A 404 11.42 -5.53 -1.74
CA HIS A 404 11.91 -4.36 -2.48
C HIS A 404 13.42 -4.47 -2.75
N PRO A 405 13.87 -4.59 -4.02
CA PRO A 405 15.24 -4.98 -4.34
C PRO A 405 16.29 -4.02 -3.77
N GLY A 406 16.12 -2.70 -3.92
CA GLY A 406 17.07 -1.74 -3.35
C GLY A 406 17.10 -1.71 -1.82
N LYS A 407 15.97 -1.92 -1.14
CA LYS A 407 15.96 -2.00 0.34
C LYS A 407 16.59 -3.30 0.81
N SER A 408 16.35 -4.40 0.09
CA SER A 408 16.98 -5.69 0.37
C SER A 408 18.49 -5.62 0.20
N ALA A 409 18.98 -5.01 -0.89
CA ALA A 409 20.42 -4.79 -1.09
C ALA A 409 21.03 -3.91 0.02
N LEU A 410 20.31 -2.88 0.49
CA LEU A 410 20.75 -1.98 1.56
C LEU A 410 21.02 -2.68 2.91
N LEU A 411 20.48 -3.89 3.11
CA LEU A 411 20.70 -4.72 4.29
C LEU A 411 21.99 -5.56 4.21
N LYS A 412 22.79 -5.38 3.17
CA LYS A 412 24.10 -6.03 3.01
C LYS A 412 25.22 -5.01 3.11
N PRO A 413 26.41 -5.40 3.61
CA PRO A 413 27.58 -4.52 3.53
C PRO A 413 27.89 -4.15 2.08
N VAL A 414 28.23 -2.88 1.83
CA VAL A 414 28.45 -2.35 0.47
C VAL A 414 29.57 -3.09 -0.28
N ASP A 415 30.58 -3.60 0.43
CA ASP A 415 31.66 -4.40 -0.18
C ASP A 415 31.20 -5.78 -0.67
N LYS A 416 29.96 -6.18 -0.34
CA LYS A 416 29.35 -7.45 -0.76
C LYS A 416 28.32 -7.29 -1.89
N TRP A 417 28.06 -6.07 -2.33
CA TRP A 417 27.08 -5.84 -3.39
C TRP A 417 27.62 -6.23 -4.76
N THR A 418 26.72 -6.71 -5.61
CA THR A 418 26.94 -6.75 -7.06
C THR A 418 26.64 -5.39 -7.69
N GLU A 419 27.11 -5.17 -8.93
CA GLU A 419 26.76 -3.96 -9.68
C GLU A 419 25.24 -3.84 -9.92
N SER A 420 24.54 -4.96 -10.11
CA SER A 420 23.08 -4.97 -10.25
C SER A 420 22.39 -4.49 -8.98
N GLU A 421 22.86 -4.91 -7.82
CA GLU A 421 22.28 -4.51 -6.53
C GLU A 421 22.53 -3.03 -6.22
N MET A 422 23.72 -2.52 -6.57
CA MET A 422 23.98 -1.09 -6.53
C MET A 422 22.99 -0.33 -7.43
N LYS A 423 22.76 -0.81 -8.66
CA LYS A 423 21.78 -0.19 -9.58
C LYS A 423 20.36 -0.27 -9.02
N ASP A 424 19.98 -1.37 -8.36
CA ASP A 424 18.68 -1.49 -7.71
C ASP A 424 18.53 -0.46 -6.59
N VAL A 425 19.56 -0.24 -5.76
CA VAL A 425 19.58 0.81 -4.73
C VAL A 425 19.49 2.19 -5.37
N LEU A 426 20.27 2.46 -6.43
CA LEU A 426 20.25 3.73 -7.14
C LEU A 426 18.89 4.01 -7.77
N ASN A 427 18.31 3.03 -8.45
CA ASN A 427 16.98 3.13 -9.05
C ASN A 427 15.90 3.33 -7.97
N SER A 428 16.06 2.70 -6.82
CA SER A 428 15.18 2.88 -5.65
C SER A 428 15.27 4.30 -5.10
N ALA A 429 16.48 4.87 -5.02
CA ALA A 429 16.70 6.26 -4.63
C ALA A 429 16.15 7.26 -5.67
N GLN A 430 16.16 6.88 -6.95
CA GLN A 430 15.65 7.67 -8.08
C GLN A 430 14.13 7.55 -8.31
N GLY A 431 13.45 6.62 -7.60
CA GLY A 431 12.01 6.41 -7.69
C GLY A 431 11.18 7.69 -7.49
N ASP A 432 10.00 7.68 -8.12
CA ASP A 432 9.05 8.77 -8.36
C ASP A 432 9.34 10.14 -7.71
N PHE A 433 9.92 11.06 -8.48
CA PHE A 433 10.13 12.46 -8.11
C PHE A 433 8.82 13.21 -7.76
N THR A 434 7.64 12.61 -7.99
CA THR A 434 6.34 13.28 -7.90
C THR A 434 5.67 13.18 -6.52
N GLY A 435 6.16 12.36 -5.59
CA GLY A 435 5.53 12.13 -4.27
C GLY A 435 6.42 12.33 -3.04
N TRP A 436 7.68 12.73 -3.18
CA TRP A 436 8.66 12.70 -2.08
C TRP A 436 9.28 14.07 -1.79
N GLN A 437 9.37 14.42 -0.51
CA GLN A 437 9.90 15.70 -0.04
C GLN A 437 11.44 15.70 -0.05
N SER A 438 12.05 16.85 -0.37
CA SER A 438 13.47 17.09 -0.13
C SER A 438 13.79 16.84 1.35
N GLY A 439 14.83 16.05 1.64
CA GLY A 439 15.23 15.73 3.02
C GLY A 439 14.86 14.33 3.53
N ASP A 440 14.36 13.42 2.68
CA ASP A 440 14.10 12.04 3.11
C ASP A 440 15.40 11.30 3.53
N PRO A 441 15.55 10.90 4.80
CA PRO A 441 16.79 10.30 5.30
C PRO A 441 17.08 8.91 4.72
N LEU A 442 16.06 8.14 4.33
CA LEU A 442 16.26 6.84 3.68
C LEU A 442 16.81 7.00 2.26
N LYS A 443 16.34 8.01 1.53
CA LYS A 443 16.88 8.35 0.20
C LYS A 443 18.33 8.81 0.29
N ALA A 444 18.64 9.71 1.24
CA ALA A 444 20.01 10.15 1.49
C ALA A 444 20.91 8.94 1.75
N ARG A 445 20.48 8.06 2.65
CA ARG A 445 21.19 6.81 2.97
C ARG A 445 21.41 5.89 1.77
N MET A 446 20.44 5.77 0.86
CA MET A 446 20.62 4.96 -0.36
C MET A 446 21.69 5.56 -1.28
N TYR A 447 21.70 6.89 -1.47
CA TYR A 447 22.76 7.55 -2.24
C TYR A 447 24.12 7.44 -1.55
N GLU A 448 24.15 7.58 -0.24
CA GLU A 448 25.37 7.46 0.55
C GLU A 448 25.97 6.06 0.41
N ALA A 449 25.14 5.02 0.48
CA ALA A 449 25.59 3.64 0.27
C ALA A 449 26.07 3.37 -1.16
N VAL A 450 25.46 4.00 -2.18
CA VAL A 450 25.95 3.94 -3.58
C VAL A 450 27.31 4.65 -3.71
N GLN A 451 27.49 5.80 -3.04
CA GLN A 451 28.77 6.51 -2.99
C GLN A 451 29.84 5.67 -2.29
N ASP A 452 29.51 5.04 -1.17
CA ASP A 452 30.41 4.15 -0.44
C ASP A 452 30.79 2.91 -1.27
N TRP A 453 29.83 2.35 -2.02
CA TRP A 453 30.09 1.28 -2.97
C TRP A 453 31.08 1.74 -4.06
N HIS A 454 30.89 2.93 -4.63
CA HIS A 454 31.81 3.50 -5.62
C HIS A 454 33.20 3.72 -5.03
N THR A 455 33.31 4.32 -3.85
CA THR A 455 34.59 4.53 -3.16
C THR A 455 35.27 3.20 -2.86
N ASN A 456 34.55 2.20 -2.36
CA ASN A 456 35.13 0.89 -2.08
C ASN A 456 35.58 0.16 -3.35
N THR A 457 34.90 0.38 -4.48
CA THR A 457 35.14 -0.32 -5.74
C THR A 457 36.18 0.35 -6.62
N TYR A 458 36.18 1.68 -6.71
CA TYR A 458 37.00 2.48 -7.63
C TYR A 458 37.99 3.42 -6.91
N GLY A 459 37.88 3.55 -5.59
CA GLY A 459 38.62 4.54 -4.80
C GLY A 459 37.94 5.91 -4.78
N ASP A 460 38.47 6.81 -3.94
CA ASP A 460 38.06 8.21 -3.80
C ASP A 460 39.15 9.19 -4.31
N GLY A 461 40.13 8.68 -5.05
CA GLY A 461 41.20 9.49 -5.63
C GLY A 461 40.71 10.40 -6.77
N GLU A 462 41.52 11.40 -7.09
CA GLU A 462 41.21 12.35 -8.16
C GLU A 462 41.00 11.66 -9.52
N GLN A 463 40.00 12.17 -10.27
CA GLN A 463 39.73 11.75 -11.64
C GLN A 463 40.99 11.92 -12.50
N LYS A 464 41.47 10.81 -13.08
CA LYS A 464 42.64 10.85 -13.97
C LYS A 464 42.23 11.28 -15.37
N PHE A 465 43.14 11.95 -16.07
CA PHE A 465 42.95 12.42 -17.44
C PHE A 465 44.05 11.92 -18.36
N SER A 466 43.70 11.65 -19.63
CA SER A 466 44.65 11.37 -20.71
C SER A 466 44.25 12.18 -21.95
N GLY A 467 45.16 13.04 -22.42
CA GLY A 467 44.87 13.94 -23.55
C GLY A 467 43.69 14.89 -23.30
N GLY A 468 43.46 15.30 -22.05
CA GLY A 468 42.33 16.15 -21.66
C GLY A 468 40.98 15.44 -21.54
N LYS A 469 40.92 14.13 -21.78
CA LYS A 469 39.71 13.32 -21.57
C LYS A 469 39.77 12.60 -20.21
N PRO A 470 38.67 12.54 -19.45
CA PRO A 470 38.59 11.70 -18.26
C PRO A 470 38.88 10.24 -18.65
N LEU A 471 39.77 9.60 -17.91
CA LEU A 471 39.95 8.14 -18.00
C LEU A 471 38.83 7.47 -17.24
N GLU A 472 38.19 6.47 -17.83
CA GLU A 472 37.21 5.67 -17.09
C GLU A 472 37.88 5.01 -15.88
N PRO A 473 37.25 5.08 -14.69
CA PRO A 473 37.82 4.50 -13.49
C PRO A 473 37.80 2.97 -13.59
N SER A 474 38.96 2.35 -13.38
CA SER A 474 39.06 0.90 -13.25
C SER A 474 38.80 0.48 -11.81
N PRO A 475 38.08 -0.62 -11.55
CA PRO A 475 37.90 -1.13 -10.20
C PRO A 475 39.26 -1.42 -9.53
N ILE A 476 39.46 -0.90 -8.32
CA ILE A 476 40.60 -1.21 -7.46
C ILE A 476 40.43 -2.57 -6.76
N LYS A 477 39.21 -3.12 -6.76
CA LYS A 477 38.86 -4.45 -6.27
C LYS A 477 38.01 -5.19 -7.32
N PRO A 478 38.11 -6.53 -7.41
CA PRO A 478 37.21 -7.31 -8.25
C PRO A 478 35.74 -7.08 -7.86
N LEU A 479 34.89 -6.88 -8.87
CA LEU A 479 33.45 -6.76 -8.66
C LEU A 479 32.85 -8.11 -8.25
N ASN A 480 31.92 -8.09 -7.29
CA ASN A 480 31.11 -9.27 -7.01
C ASN A 480 30.13 -9.49 -8.17
N ILE A 481 30.22 -10.65 -8.81
CA ILE A 481 29.31 -11.04 -9.90
C ILE A 481 28.19 -11.98 -9.44
N VAL A 482 28.27 -12.48 -8.21
CA VAL A 482 27.23 -13.33 -7.59
C VAL A 482 26.69 -12.60 -6.36
N ALA A 483 25.37 -12.53 -6.27
CA ALA A 483 24.69 -11.97 -5.11
C ALA A 483 25.01 -12.78 -3.86
N MET A 484 25.55 -12.11 -2.85
CA MET A 484 25.84 -12.75 -1.56
C MET A 484 24.59 -12.76 -0.67
N PRO A 485 24.46 -13.79 0.20
CA PRO A 485 23.33 -13.90 1.11
C PRO A 485 23.31 -12.76 2.14
N HIS A 486 22.12 -12.50 2.68
CA HIS A 486 21.93 -11.55 3.78
C HIS A 486 22.35 -12.20 5.10
N THR A 487 23.41 -11.70 5.70
CA THR A 487 23.94 -12.21 6.96
C THR A 487 24.11 -11.12 8.00
N THR A 488 23.88 -11.46 9.26
CA THR A 488 24.32 -10.66 10.42
C THR A 488 25.85 -10.62 10.51
N PRO A 489 26.44 -9.74 11.34
CA PRO A 489 27.89 -9.70 11.55
C PRO A 489 28.47 -11.00 12.11
N GLN A 490 27.66 -11.82 12.77
CA GLN A 490 28.06 -13.14 13.28
C GLN A 490 27.96 -14.26 12.21
N GLY A 491 27.65 -13.91 10.95
CA GLY A 491 27.56 -14.85 9.83
C GLY A 491 26.25 -15.65 9.77
N GLU A 492 25.27 -15.29 10.61
CA GLU A 492 23.97 -15.93 10.61
C GLU A 492 23.06 -15.33 9.52
N ASP A 493 22.19 -16.15 8.91
CA ASP A 493 21.12 -15.72 8.01
C ASP A 493 20.22 -14.64 8.66
N LEU A 494 20.14 -13.48 8.00
CA LEU A 494 19.44 -12.31 8.53
C LEU A 494 17.95 -12.55 8.74
N TRP A 495 17.30 -13.30 7.84
CA TRP A 495 15.87 -13.56 7.91
C TRP A 495 15.53 -14.49 9.06
N LYS A 496 16.36 -15.49 9.33
CA LYS A 496 16.25 -16.34 10.54
C LYS A 496 16.46 -15.53 11.82
N ALA A 497 17.44 -14.63 11.83
CA ALA A 497 17.68 -13.75 12.98
C ALA A 497 16.46 -12.84 13.25
N SER A 498 15.91 -12.25 12.21
CA SER A 498 14.71 -11.41 12.27
C SER A 498 13.48 -12.20 12.72
N SER A 499 13.25 -13.40 12.17
CA SER A 499 12.16 -14.30 12.56
C SER A 499 12.18 -14.58 14.07
N ARG A 500 13.35 -14.92 14.63
CA ARG A 500 13.46 -15.17 16.08
C ARG A 500 13.22 -13.94 16.93
N MET A 501 13.55 -12.75 16.42
CA MET A 501 13.20 -11.52 17.11
C MET A 501 11.69 -11.29 17.07
N GLY A 502 11.05 -11.56 15.93
CA GLY A 502 9.59 -11.59 15.81
C GLY A 502 8.93 -12.55 16.80
N ASP A 503 9.50 -13.74 16.99
CA ASP A 503 8.99 -14.71 17.98
C ASP A 503 9.09 -14.18 19.41
N LYS A 504 10.26 -13.66 19.79
CA LYS A 504 10.50 -13.04 21.12
C LYS A 504 9.57 -11.87 21.37
N LEU A 505 9.43 -11.00 20.38
CA LEU A 505 8.53 -9.84 20.45
C LEU A 505 7.08 -10.29 20.54
N GLY A 506 6.71 -11.38 19.87
CA GLY A 506 5.39 -11.99 19.99
C GLY A 506 5.11 -12.47 21.42
N THR A 507 6.07 -13.13 22.07
CA THR A 507 5.93 -13.55 23.48
C THR A 507 5.80 -12.36 24.43
N ILE A 508 6.56 -11.28 24.19
CA ILE A 508 6.41 -10.03 24.96
C ILE A 508 5.03 -9.41 24.70
N ALA A 509 4.59 -9.37 23.44
CA ALA A 509 3.29 -8.83 23.06
C ALA A 509 2.11 -9.65 23.65
N GLU A 510 2.28 -10.96 23.79
CA GLU A 510 1.31 -11.87 24.45
C GLU A 510 1.25 -11.60 25.97
N THR A 511 2.37 -11.25 26.60
CA THR A 511 2.46 -11.08 28.06
C THR A 511 2.15 -9.64 28.50
N ASP A 512 2.76 -8.66 27.84
CA ASP A 512 2.78 -7.25 28.23
C ASP A 512 1.91 -6.37 27.31
N GLY A 513 1.34 -6.97 26.27
CA GLY A 513 0.48 -6.32 25.29
C GLY A 513 1.23 -5.85 24.04
N TYR A 514 0.63 -6.09 22.87
CA TYR A 514 1.21 -5.78 21.54
C TYR A 514 1.81 -4.38 21.43
N GLY A 515 1.04 -3.34 21.75
CA GLY A 515 1.49 -1.97 21.61
C GLY A 515 2.67 -1.63 22.53
N ALA A 516 2.71 -2.20 23.74
CA ALA A 516 3.81 -1.98 24.69
C ALA A 516 5.09 -2.67 24.21
N GLY A 517 5.00 -3.94 23.80
CA GLY A 517 6.15 -4.69 23.27
C GLY A 517 6.76 -4.04 22.03
N VAL A 518 5.93 -3.60 21.08
CA VAL A 518 6.41 -2.92 19.87
C VAL A 518 7.04 -1.57 20.19
N LYS A 519 6.46 -0.77 21.11
CA LYS A 519 7.08 0.50 21.54
C LYS A 519 8.44 0.28 22.19
N ALA A 520 8.56 -0.72 23.05
CA ALA A 520 9.84 -1.06 23.70
C ALA A 520 10.91 -1.42 22.66
N MET A 521 10.55 -2.23 21.66
CA MET A 521 11.46 -2.54 20.55
C MET A 521 11.83 -1.30 19.72
N GLN A 522 10.85 -0.46 19.34
CA GLN A 522 11.09 0.76 18.56
C GLN A 522 12.06 1.70 19.31
N ARG A 523 11.90 1.88 20.63
CA ARG A 523 12.84 2.61 21.49
C ARG A 523 14.23 1.97 21.49
N GLY A 524 14.30 0.65 21.67
CA GLY A 524 15.56 -0.08 21.67
C GLY A 524 16.33 0.05 20.36
N ILE A 525 15.64 -0.02 19.22
CA ILE A 525 16.24 0.20 17.89
C ILE A 525 16.81 1.63 17.79
N ASN A 526 16.06 2.64 18.23
CA ASN A 526 16.54 4.02 18.21
C ASN A 526 17.80 4.20 19.07
N MET A 527 17.80 3.65 20.28
CA MET A 527 18.96 3.70 21.18
C MET A 527 20.19 3.02 20.60
N VAL A 528 20.04 1.82 20.00
CA VAL A 528 21.16 1.10 19.39
C VAL A 528 21.73 1.89 18.21
N ASN A 529 20.85 2.42 17.35
CA ASN A 529 21.28 3.20 16.19
C ASN A 529 21.95 4.53 16.58
N GLU A 530 21.52 5.16 17.68
CA GLU A 530 22.14 6.36 18.22
C GLU A 530 23.50 6.06 18.86
N ALA A 531 23.58 5.01 19.69
CA ALA A 531 24.78 4.64 20.44
C ALA A 531 25.90 4.08 19.55
N ALA A 532 25.56 3.36 18.48
CA ALA A 532 26.55 2.76 17.60
C ALA A 532 27.34 3.81 16.78
N GLY A 533 26.83 5.05 16.69
CA GLY A 533 27.36 6.07 15.81
C GLY A 533 27.25 5.68 14.34
N GLN A 534 27.72 6.58 13.47
CA GLN A 534 27.84 6.29 12.05
C GLN A 534 29.28 5.87 11.74
N PRO A 535 29.51 4.93 10.81
CA PRO A 535 30.86 4.57 10.40
C PRO A 535 31.59 5.79 9.82
N GLU A 536 32.91 5.78 9.87
CA GLU A 536 33.69 6.82 9.19
C GLU A 536 33.46 6.76 7.68
N ARG A 537 33.25 7.94 7.09
CA ARG A 537 33.02 8.10 5.65
C ARG A 537 34.23 8.70 4.96
N SER A 538 34.37 8.47 3.66
CA SER A 538 35.39 9.17 2.87
C SER A 538 35.19 10.68 2.97
N LEU A 539 36.28 11.40 3.23
CA LEU A 539 36.31 12.87 3.29
C LEU A 539 35.76 13.53 2.01
N ALA A 540 35.76 12.81 0.88
CA ALA A 540 35.21 13.29 -0.39
C ALA A 540 33.69 13.51 -0.34
N TRP A 541 32.97 12.82 0.54
CA TRP A 541 31.50 12.83 0.58
C TRP A 541 30.90 13.51 1.82
N GLY A 542 31.72 13.92 2.79
CA GLY A 542 31.28 14.50 4.05
C GLY A 542 30.66 13.48 5.01
N ASP A 543 30.04 13.97 6.08
CA ASP A 543 29.40 13.12 7.09
C ASP A 543 28.14 12.45 6.53
N TYR A 544 27.75 11.33 7.13
CA TYR A 544 26.49 10.66 6.83
C TYR A 544 25.30 11.51 7.28
N THR A 545 24.20 11.43 6.56
CA THR A 545 22.92 12.00 6.98
C THR A 545 22.44 11.26 8.22
N PRO A 546 22.07 11.95 9.32
CA PRO A 546 21.51 11.30 10.50
C PRO A 546 20.28 10.47 10.13
N GLN A 547 20.23 9.23 10.62
CA GLN A 547 19.08 8.37 10.40
C GLN A 547 17.91 8.87 11.25
N GLU A 548 16.73 8.99 10.63
CA GLU A 548 15.51 9.35 11.37
C GLU A 548 15.22 8.27 12.42
N ALA A 549 14.97 8.70 13.65
CA ALA A 549 14.48 7.81 14.70
C ALA A 549 13.13 7.21 14.28
N LEU A 550 12.93 5.93 14.55
CA LEU A 550 11.63 5.31 14.42
C LEU A 550 10.63 6.03 15.32
N LYS A 551 9.45 6.31 14.77
CA LYS A 551 8.31 6.71 15.58
C LYS A 551 7.99 5.59 16.58
N VAL A 552 7.80 5.96 17.84
CA VAL A 552 7.45 5.04 18.93
C VAL A 552 5.93 5.02 19.10
N ASP A 553 5.22 4.36 18.19
CA ASP A 553 3.76 4.31 18.14
C ASP A 553 3.15 2.98 18.57
N GLY A 554 3.96 1.92 18.64
CA GLY A 554 3.49 0.58 18.99
C GLY A 554 2.87 -0.19 17.82
N GLU A 555 3.07 0.28 16.59
CA GLU A 555 2.61 -0.41 15.38
C GLU A 555 3.79 -1.05 14.64
N TYR A 556 3.74 -2.38 14.47
CA TYR A 556 4.77 -3.09 13.72
C TYR A 556 4.44 -3.04 12.23
N GLY A 557 4.91 -1.98 11.56
CA GLY A 557 4.74 -1.78 10.12
C GLY A 557 6.03 -1.99 9.31
N PRO A 558 5.97 -1.81 7.97
CA PRO A 558 7.12 -2.01 7.08
C PRO A 558 8.36 -1.18 7.43
N LYS A 559 8.20 0.03 8.01
CA LYS A 559 9.33 0.86 8.45
C LYS A 559 10.02 0.26 9.67
N THR A 560 9.25 -0.18 10.66
CA THR A 560 9.74 -0.83 11.87
C THR A 560 10.43 -2.14 11.54
N ASP A 561 9.84 -2.94 10.64
CA ASP A 561 10.39 -4.20 10.17
C ASP A 561 11.73 -4.01 9.43
N PHE A 562 11.80 -3.04 8.52
CA PHE A 562 13.04 -2.70 7.84
C PHE A 562 14.12 -2.26 8.82
N ALA A 563 13.78 -1.40 9.80
CA ALA A 563 14.74 -0.93 10.79
C ALA A 563 15.21 -2.04 11.72
N LEU A 564 14.35 -2.99 12.11
CA LEU A 564 14.77 -4.18 12.85
C LEU A 564 15.81 -4.98 12.06
N LYS A 565 15.51 -5.30 10.81
CA LYS A 565 16.41 -6.07 9.94
C LYS A 565 17.72 -5.33 9.68
N ASP A 566 17.66 -4.02 9.55
CA ASP A 566 18.83 -3.17 9.39
C ASP A 566 19.73 -3.18 10.64
N THR A 567 19.14 -2.99 11.82
CA THR A 567 19.87 -3.08 13.10
C THR A 567 20.50 -4.46 13.27
N LEU A 568 19.78 -5.54 12.93
CA LEU A 568 20.32 -6.90 12.97
C LEU A 568 21.44 -7.13 11.94
N ALA A 569 21.34 -6.54 10.75
CA ALA A 569 22.39 -6.65 9.73
C ALA A 569 23.68 -5.94 10.14
N ARG A 570 23.56 -4.80 10.84
CA ARG A 570 24.70 -3.97 11.27
C ARG A 570 25.33 -4.45 12.57
N HIS A 571 24.51 -4.83 13.55
CA HIS A 571 24.95 -5.08 14.92
C HIS A 571 24.80 -6.55 15.33
N GLY A 572 23.96 -7.31 14.62
CA GLY A 572 23.67 -8.70 14.94
C GLY A 572 22.59 -8.86 16.01
N MET A 573 22.35 -10.11 16.40
CA MET A 573 21.53 -10.38 17.59
C MET A 573 22.37 -10.09 18.85
N PRO A 574 21.82 -9.38 19.84
CA PRO A 574 22.38 -9.38 21.19
C PRO A 574 22.47 -10.84 21.65
N LYS A 575 23.66 -11.29 22.08
CA LYS A 575 23.83 -12.68 22.54
C LYS A 575 22.89 -12.91 23.72
N ALA A 576 21.86 -13.72 23.51
CA ALA A 576 20.90 -14.08 24.55
C ALA A 576 21.65 -14.78 25.69
N GLY A 577 21.92 -14.02 26.74
CA GLY A 577 22.85 -14.36 27.82
C GLY A 577 23.41 -13.13 28.54
N LYS A 578 23.40 -11.95 27.91
CA LYS A 578 23.67 -10.65 28.54
C LYS A 578 22.77 -9.59 27.92
N ALA A 579 22.22 -8.70 28.73
CA ALA A 579 21.35 -7.63 28.29
C ALA A 579 22.17 -6.46 27.74
N ASP A 580 22.78 -6.70 26.57
CA ASP A 580 23.72 -5.77 25.98
C ASP A 580 22.98 -4.64 25.28
N GLY A 581 23.07 -3.46 25.90
CA GLY A 581 22.61 -2.16 25.44
C GLY A 581 22.67 -1.16 26.59
N LEU A 582 21.96 -1.47 27.68
CA LEU A 582 21.99 -0.65 28.90
C LEU A 582 23.19 -1.00 29.79
N ASP A 583 23.56 -2.28 29.92
CA ASP A 583 24.77 -2.72 30.64
C ASP A 583 26.03 -2.17 29.95
N GLN A 584 26.14 -2.41 28.63
CA GLN A 584 27.24 -1.89 27.82
C GLN A 584 27.26 -0.36 27.78
N GLY A 585 26.11 0.32 27.62
CA GLY A 585 26.05 1.78 27.66
C GLY A 585 26.46 2.36 29.02
N THR A 586 26.08 1.71 30.12
CA THR A 586 26.53 2.09 31.47
C THR A 586 28.04 1.86 31.63
N ARG A 587 28.57 0.72 31.18
CA ARG A 587 30.00 0.43 31.20
C ARG A 587 30.82 1.36 30.29
N ASP A 588 30.33 1.73 29.13
CA ASP A 588 31.06 2.57 28.17
C ASP A 588 31.16 4.02 28.66
N ILE A 589 30.10 4.54 29.26
CA ILE A 589 30.06 5.90 29.81
C ILE A 589 30.87 6.01 31.11
N PHE A 590 30.74 5.02 32.01
CA PHE A 590 31.26 5.14 33.38
C PHE A 590 32.45 4.21 33.69
N GLY A 591 32.70 3.17 32.91
CA GLY A 591 33.82 2.23 33.10
C GLY A 591 35.22 2.87 33.13
N PRO A 592 35.50 3.95 32.36
CA PRO A 592 36.75 4.68 32.48
C PRO A 592 36.98 5.33 33.86
N LEU A 593 35.92 5.64 34.62
CA LEU A 593 36.01 6.24 35.96
C LEU A 593 36.45 5.22 37.03
N TYR A 594 36.30 3.92 36.76
CA TYR A 594 36.66 2.82 37.67
C TYR A 594 37.85 2.00 37.18
N GLY A 595 38.68 2.56 36.28
CA GLY A 595 39.91 1.92 35.81
C GLY A 595 39.69 0.58 35.11
N GLY A 596 38.53 0.38 34.47
CA GLY A 596 38.19 -0.86 33.77
C GLY A 596 37.73 -2.01 34.67
N SER A 597 37.43 -1.76 35.95
CA SER A 597 36.65 -2.69 36.76
C SER A 597 35.14 -2.54 36.48
N ASP A 598 34.36 -3.60 36.69
CA ASP A 598 32.91 -3.54 36.63
C ASP A 598 32.43 -2.36 37.50
N ALA A 599 31.69 -1.41 36.91
CA ALA A 599 30.97 -0.39 37.67
C ALA A 599 30.22 -1.09 38.83
N PRO A 600 30.13 -0.50 40.03
CA PRO A 600 29.59 -1.20 41.21
C PRO A 600 28.27 -1.89 40.86
N ASN A 601 28.36 -3.22 40.79
CA ASN A 601 27.31 -4.06 40.25
C ASN A 601 26.07 -3.88 41.15
N GLY A 602 24.94 -3.48 40.55
CA GLY A 602 23.65 -3.31 41.24
C GLY A 602 23.19 -1.87 41.42
N VAL A 603 24.09 -0.88 41.28
CA VAL A 603 23.76 0.55 41.52
C VAL A 603 22.65 1.08 40.63
N LEU A 604 22.51 0.56 39.40
CA LEU A 604 21.40 0.92 38.52
C LEU A 604 20.06 0.46 39.11
N GLN A 605 19.95 -0.82 39.51
CA GLN A 605 18.73 -1.37 40.09
C GLN A 605 18.41 -0.71 41.44
N GLU A 606 19.43 -0.41 42.25
CA GLU A 606 19.28 0.32 43.51
C GLU A 606 18.78 1.75 43.29
N THR A 607 19.33 2.45 42.29
CA THR A 607 18.90 3.81 41.95
C THR A 607 17.48 3.81 41.41
N LEU A 608 17.14 2.85 40.56
CA LEU A 608 15.78 2.68 40.05
C LEU A 608 14.79 2.40 41.17
N ASN A 609 15.13 1.52 42.11
CA ASN A 609 14.28 1.25 43.28
C ASN A 609 14.12 2.48 44.17
N LYS A 610 15.21 3.22 44.39
CA LYS A 610 15.18 4.43 45.22
C LYS A 610 14.35 5.54 44.58
N VAL A 611 14.56 5.81 43.29
CA VAL A 611 13.89 6.92 42.59
C VAL A 611 12.46 6.54 42.25
N GLY A 612 12.25 5.34 41.70
CA GLY A 612 10.92 4.81 41.42
C GLY A 612 10.07 4.68 42.68
N GLY A 613 10.62 4.14 43.77
CA GLY A 613 9.91 4.01 45.05
C GLY A 613 9.52 5.34 45.70
N ASN A 614 10.24 6.43 45.40
CA ASN A 614 9.92 7.76 45.91
C ASN A 614 8.96 8.55 45.00
N SER A 615 8.96 8.28 43.70
CA SER A 615 8.32 9.15 42.71
C SER A 615 7.16 8.50 41.96
N ILE A 616 7.00 7.17 42.03
CA ILE A 616 6.00 6.42 41.26
C ILE A 616 5.11 5.61 42.21
N GLU A 617 3.81 5.93 42.22
CA GLU A 617 2.84 5.23 43.06
C GLU A 617 2.71 3.75 42.64
N GLY A 618 2.82 2.84 43.61
CA GLY A 618 2.73 1.40 43.36
C GLY A 618 4.02 0.77 42.81
N TRP A 619 5.16 1.45 42.91
CA TRP A 619 6.45 0.92 42.51
C TRP A 619 6.76 -0.45 43.12
N GLN A 620 7.28 -1.36 42.29
CA GLN A 620 7.75 -2.67 42.72
C GLN A 620 9.27 -2.72 42.62
N ASP A 621 9.93 -2.96 43.75
CA ASP A 621 11.38 -3.05 43.78
C ASP A 621 11.90 -4.18 42.89
N LEU A 622 12.84 -3.81 42.03
CA LEU A 622 13.68 -4.74 41.30
C LEU A 622 14.55 -5.51 42.28
N LYS A 623 14.77 -6.78 41.99
CA LYS A 623 15.82 -7.54 42.66
C LYS A 623 17.17 -6.96 42.25
N VAL A 624 17.99 -6.57 43.21
CA VAL A 624 19.37 -6.12 42.99
C VAL A 624 20.24 -7.36 42.88
N ASP A 625 20.44 -7.83 41.66
CA ASP A 625 21.19 -9.06 41.35
C ASP A 625 22.11 -8.90 40.14
N ASP A 626 22.38 -7.64 39.78
CA ASP A 626 23.29 -7.23 38.72
C ASP A 626 22.83 -7.68 37.33
N TRP A 627 21.62 -8.23 37.23
CA TRP A 627 21.01 -8.67 36.01
C TRP A 627 20.10 -7.58 35.46
N ILE A 628 20.57 -6.89 34.43
CA ILE A 628 19.79 -5.86 33.73
C ILE A 628 18.81 -6.54 32.76
N GLY A 629 17.81 -7.24 33.28
CA GLY A 629 16.77 -7.89 32.47
C GLY A 629 15.71 -6.91 31.94
N PRO A 630 14.70 -7.41 31.19
CA PRO A 630 13.57 -6.61 30.71
C PRO A 630 12.91 -5.77 31.81
N LYS A 631 12.74 -6.33 33.01
CA LYS A 631 12.20 -5.62 34.17
C LYS A 631 13.02 -4.39 34.59
N THR A 632 14.34 -4.50 34.55
CA THR A 632 15.23 -3.37 34.88
C THR A 632 15.15 -2.27 33.81
N THR A 633 15.03 -2.67 32.54
CA THR A 633 14.84 -1.72 31.43
C THR A 633 13.47 -1.03 31.50
N ASP A 634 12.40 -1.76 31.82
CA ASP A 634 11.06 -1.20 31.96
C ASP A 634 10.97 -0.24 33.15
N ALA A 635 11.58 -0.61 34.28
CA ALA A 635 11.72 0.26 35.44
C ALA A 635 12.50 1.53 35.11
N PHE A 636 13.59 1.42 34.35
CA PHE A 636 14.33 2.60 33.85
C PHE A 636 13.43 3.50 33.00
N ALA A 637 12.69 2.93 32.04
CA ALA A 637 11.77 3.71 31.21
C ALA A 637 10.67 4.38 32.05
N GLN A 638 10.11 3.70 33.05
CA GLN A 638 9.11 4.28 33.94
C GLN A 638 9.67 5.43 34.78
N VAL A 639 10.87 5.29 35.34
CA VAL A 639 11.55 6.36 36.09
C VAL A 639 11.81 7.57 35.21
N MET A 640 12.22 7.37 33.94
CA MET A 640 12.46 8.49 33.01
C MET A 640 11.17 9.15 32.51
N ASP A 641 10.04 8.43 32.49
CA ASP A 641 8.75 8.92 31.98
C ASP A 641 7.91 9.59 33.08
N GLN A 642 7.98 9.08 34.31
CA GLN A 642 7.10 9.48 35.42
C GLN A 642 7.86 10.07 36.62
N GLY A 643 9.16 9.81 36.73
CA GLY A 643 10.03 10.41 37.74
C GLY A 643 10.74 11.66 37.24
N ASP A 644 11.52 12.30 38.12
CA ASP A 644 12.41 13.41 37.76
C ASP A 644 13.76 12.85 37.27
N PRO A 645 14.17 13.09 36.01
CA PRO A 645 15.47 12.68 35.49
C PRO A 645 16.67 13.23 36.27
N GLU A 646 16.54 14.39 36.92
CA GLU A 646 17.60 14.96 37.76
C GLU A 646 17.80 14.15 39.05
N ASP A 647 16.72 13.64 39.64
CA ASP A 647 16.80 12.79 40.83
C ASP A 647 17.36 11.41 40.49
N PHE A 648 17.06 10.88 39.30
CA PHE A 648 17.74 9.70 38.78
C PHE A 648 19.24 9.95 38.60
N THR A 649 19.61 11.02 37.90
CA THR A 649 21.02 11.34 37.63
C THR A 649 21.81 11.59 38.92
N ARG A 650 21.22 12.31 39.88
CA ARG A 650 21.81 12.58 41.20
C ARG A 650 21.91 11.29 42.04
N GLY A 651 20.85 10.49 42.08
CA GLY A 651 20.83 9.23 42.81
C GLY A 651 21.84 8.23 42.25
N PHE A 652 21.93 8.15 40.92
CA PHE A 652 22.89 7.30 40.22
C PHE A 652 24.33 7.78 40.48
N GLY A 653 24.59 9.09 40.35
CA GLY A 653 25.90 9.69 40.64
C GLY A 653 26.36 9.46 42.09
N GLN A 654 25.45 9.54 43.07
CA GLN A 654 25.72 9.21 44.47
C GLN A 654 26.03 7.71 44.66
N GLY A 655 25.24 6.82 44.06
CA GLY A 655 25.46 5.37 44.14
C GLY A 655 26.78 4.95 43.49
N LEU A 656 27.22 5.69 42.47
CA LEU A 656 28.52 5.58 41.83
C LEU A 656 29.66 6.25 42.65
N GLY A 657 29.37 7.01 43.71
CA GLY A 657 30.37 7.71 44.51
C GLY A 657 30.99 8.93 43.82
N LEU A 658 30.29 9.52 42.85
CA LEU A 658 30.72 10.68 42.06
C LEU A 658 30.20 12.02 42.62
N LEU A 659 29.28 12.00 43.58
CA LEU A 659 28.59 13.15 44.18
C LEU A 659 28.56 13.11 45.70
#